data_AF-C7G9Y6-F1
#
_entry.id   AF-C7G9Y6-F1
#
_cell.length_a   1.000
_cell.length_b   1.000
_cell.length_c   1.000
_cell.angle_alpha   90.00
_cell.angle_beta   90.00
_cell.angle_gamma   90.00
#
_symmetry.space_group_name_H-M   'P 1'
#
loop_
_entity.id
_entity.type
_entity.pdbx_description
1 polymer ?
#
loop_
_entity_poly.entity_id
_entity_poly.type
_entity_poly.pdbx_seq_one_letter_code
_entity_poly.pdbx_strand_id
1 'polypeptide(L)'
;MNTSEREVKRLGTELENVQKSYEVKSRDLQQQKETWEQLSGADSRGEQAEKAILEVSERIRRLEELENRLEDWEKVSREREKTQKQYQKAAAEQKQISEQYRRIEQQFWDAQAGMLAQGLKEDEPCPVCGAIHHPTLAVIPQETPDREVLKQAKAEDEKARESVSRLSEKAHQLVTQENEKMSAVLKDAGELLGEPDVRMSLNEIKTETKRQKSADEARREEYKDQKEKAKKDLDVKHVLEEQMQSAQDELVMLNEQNINLGQMLATATERCTQQKQQWKKNVADCGTGIEQTEDQKTVFAQLMQIENERNTQFLQAKNNRKRAEQIKDELKESEETIQKIRGTISSIQEEIAKLTGNRETAEKQISDDIKSACNLITGALITSNIITCNIITCNQSTLTGDTDVNTLQTIKNADGSQVLSIEDFDAKSYHVQSVITMLQRAADEKKAELSKKQEDERKKTALEKKIPLDETEIKTLADQINVAEQELVRLQTEYANEEKNLNELKEQVRDVTKEGVQTQINEFTLKKRNLEENREKTREAYHNYEKNRETEKGVIQMLLRQIEETEKAISFPEEEIEKQAGELREKRNEMEENRASKYTSYCTNREICKNVNKKQKDIAQTEQKYVWMKSLSDTASGMLNGKAKIELETYVQMAYFDRILIRANRRMLTMSSGQYELKREEETGSRKEKAGLELCVIDHYNGTKRSVKTLSGGESFQASLSLALGLSDEIQSYAGGIRMDSMFVDEGFGSLDEDALEQALKALLQLTEGNRLVGIISHVSELKDQIDKKIIVTKQRTPEGVSSVARVE
;
A
#
# COMPACT_ATOMS: atom_id res chain seq x y z
N MET A 1 53.16 55.14 -37.61
CA MET A 1 52.83 53.69 -37.60
C MET A 1 52.32 53.22 -36.25
N ASN A 2 53.06 53.40 -35.14
CA ASN A 2 52.64 52.88 -33.82
C ASN A 2 51.30 53.41 -33.26
N THR A 3 50.85 54.61 -33.63
CA THR A 3 49.58 55.18 -33.14
C THR A 3 48.37 54.66 -33.92
N SER A 4 48.45 54.65 -35.25
CA SER A 4 47.39 54.18 -36.15
C SER A 4 47.16 52.66 -36.07
N GLU A 5 48.22 51.85 -35.90
CA GLU A 5 48.07 50.41 -35.69
C GLU A 5 47.50 50.06 -34.30
N ARG A 6 47.78 50.88 -33.28
CA ARG A 6 47.16 50.73 -31.95
C ARG A 6 45.68 51.07 -31.98
N GLU A 7 45.28 52.08 -32.76
CA GLU A 7 43.88 52.48 -32.92
C GLU A 7 43.05 51.39 -33.63
N VAL A 8 43.59 50.79 -34.71
CA VAL A 8 42.96 49.64 -35.40
C VAL A 8 42.86 48.42 -34.48
N LYS A 9 43.91 48.11 -33.70
CA LYS A 9 43.84 47.01 -32.71
C LYS A 9 42.78 47.27 -31.63
N ARG A 10 42.72 48.50 -31.08
CA ARG A 10 41.76 48.88 -30.03
C ARG A 10 40.32 48.77 -30.53
N LEU A 11 40.02 49.40 -31.68
CA LEU A 11 38.69 49.32 -32.30
C LEU A 11 38.33 47.89 -32.71
N GLY A 12 39.31 47.07 -33.13
CA GLY A 12 39.11 45.65 -33.42
C GLY A 12 38.71 44.85 -32.18
N THR A 13 39.38 45.07 -31.05
CA THR A 13 38.99 44.43 -29.77
C THR A 13 37.64 44.93 -29.24
N GLU A 14 37.32 46.22 -29.42
CA GLU A 14 36.01 46.77 -29.02
C GLU A 14 34.88 46.18 -29.89
N LEU A 15 35.09 46.07 -31.20
CA LEU A 15 34.15 45.43 -32.13
C LEU A 15 33.93 43.95 -31.77
N GLU A 16 35.01 43.21 -31.50
CA GLU A 16 34.93 41.79 -31.14
C GLU A 16 34.19 41.57 -29.82
N ASN A 17 34.37 42.47 -28.84
CA ASN A 17 33.63 42.45 -27.58
C ASN A 17 32.13 42.73 -27.77
N VAL A 18 31.78 43.72 -28.60
CA VAL A 18 30.39 44.04 -28.94
C VAL A 18 29.74 42.87 -29.71
N GLN A 19 30.46 42.24 -30.65
CA GLN A 19 30.00 41.04 -31.36
C GLN A 19 29.73 39.87 -30.41
N LYS A 20 30.66 39.57 -29.49
CA LYS A 20 30.44 38.53 -28.47
C LYS A 20 29.25 38.85 -27.59
N SER A 21 29.09 40.11 -27.16
CA SER A 21 27.93 40.52 -26.36
C SER A 21 26.62 40.38 -27.13
N TYR A 22 26.61 40.70 -28.43
CA TYR A 22 25.44 40.53 -29.30
C TYR A 22 25.07 39.05 -29.47
N GLU A 23 26.04 38.17 -29.73
CA GLU A 23 25.81 36.73 -29.88
C GLU A 23 25.25 36.08 -28.61
N VAL A 24 25.78 36.44 -27.44
CA VAL A 24 25.28 35.95 -26.15
C VAL A 24 23.83 36.39 -25.95
N LYS A 25 23.56 37.69 -26.09
CA LYS A 25 22.21 38.23 -25.86
C LYS A 25 21.18 37.73 -26.87
N SER A 26 21.60 37.51 -28.12
CA SER A 26 20.75 36.91 -29.17
C SER A 26 20.40 35.46 -28.83
N ARG A 27 21.33 34.70 -28.25
CA ARG A 27 21.07 33.32 -27.80
C ARG A 27 20.12 33.29 -26.60
N ASP A 28 20.33 34.18 -25.63
CA ASP A 28 19.48 34.29 -24.45
C ASP A 28 18.04 34.68 -24.84
N LEU A 29 17.88 35.63 -25.77
CA LEU A 29 16.57 36.00 -26.32
C LEU A 29 15.89 34.82 -27.03
N GLN A 30 16.63 34.03 -27.78
CA GLN A 30 16.11 32.83 -28.45
C GLN A 30 15.58 31.80 -27.42
N GLN A 31 16.32 31.56 -26.34
CA GLN A 31 15.90 30.68 -25.25
C GLN A 31 14.67 31.22 -24.51
N GLN A 32 14.61 32.53 -24.25
CA GLN A 32 13.43 33.18 -23.66
C GLN A 32 12.20 33.05 -24.56
N LYS A 33 12.37 33.15 -25.88
CA LYS A 33 11.28 32.99 -26.85
C LYS A 33 10.74 31.56 -26.89
N GLU A 34 11.62 30.56 -26.86
CA GLU A 34 11.23 29.14 -26.79
C GLU A 34 10.44 28.82 -25.51
N THR A 35 10.90 29.35 -24.36
CA THR A 35 10.20 29.18 -23.09
C THR A 35 8.85 29.93 -23.05
N TRP A 36 8.77 31.13 -23.63
CA TRP A 36 7.51 31.85 -23.78
C TRP A 36 6.50 31.10 -24.67
N GLU A 37 6.94 30.51 -25.78
CA GLU A 37 6.07 29.71 -26.68
C GLU A 37 5.50 28.47 -25.96
N GLN A 38 6.30 27.82 -25.11
CA GLN A 38 5.83 26.69 -24.29
C GLN A 38 4.72 27.10 -23.30
N LEU A 39 4.71 28.36 -22.85
CA LEU A 39 3.70 28.89 -21.93
C LEU A 39 2.46 29.46 -22.63
N SER A 40 2.43 29.49 -23.97
CA SER A 40 1.33 30.11 -24.75
C SER A 40 -0.07 29.54 -24.46
N GLY A 41 -0.16 28.28 -24.01
CA GLY A 41 -1.42 27.62 -23.64
C GLY A 41 -1.84 27.77 -22.17
N ALA A 42 -1.12 28.55 -21.34
CA ALA A 42 -1.44 28.71 -19.92
C ALA A 42 -2.85 29.28 -19.66
N ASP A 43 -3.25 30.29 -20.42
CA ASP A 43 -4.55 30.96 -20.28
C ASP A 43 -5.72 30.00 -20.52
N SER A 44 -5.68 29.28 -21.66
CA SER A 44 -6.70 28.28 -22.00
C SER A 44 -6.76 27.14 -20.97
N ARG A 45 -5.62 26.70 -20.42
CA ARG A 45 -5.59 25.72 -19.31
C ARG A 45 -6.29 26.27 -18.06
N GLY A 46 -6.07 27.54 -17.73
CA GLY A 46 -6.72 28.22 -16.61
C GLY A 46 -8.24 28.29 -16.77
N GLU A 47 -8.73 28.70 -17.94
CA GLU A 47 -10.17 28.75 -18.25
C GLU A 47 -10.83 27.36 -18.21
N GLN A 48 -10.16 26.34 -18.76
CA GLN A 48 -10.64 24.96 -18.72
C GLN A 48 -10.73 24.43 -17.29
N ALA A 49 -9.72 24.69 -16.46
CA ALA A 49 -9.74 24.32 -15.04
C ALA A 49 -10.87 25.05 -14.29
N GLU A 50 -11.10 26.33 -14.56
CA GLU A 50 -12.20 27.10 -13.96
C GLU A 50 -13.58 26.55 -14.34
N LYS A 51 -13.78 26.21 -15.61
CA LYS A 51 -15.01 25.55 -16.08
C LYS A 51 -15.21 24.19 -15.39
N ALA A 52 -14.16 23.38 -15.28
CA ALA A 52 -14.22 22.10 -14.61
C ALA A 52 -14.54 22.24 -13.10
N ILE A 53 -13.98 23.25 -12.42
CA ILE A 53 -14.31 23.56 -11.01
C ILE A 53 -15.81 23.84 -10.87
N LEU A 54 -16.40 24.64 -11.75
CA LEU A 54 -17.83 24.97 -11.71
C LEU A 54 -18.70 23.71 -11.91
N GLU A 55 -18.39 22.89 -12.91
CA GLU A 55 -19.12 21.66 -13.20
C GLU A 55 -19.07 20.66 -12.03
N VAL A 56 -17.88 20.45 -11.45
CA VAL A 56 -17.70 19.57 -10.30
C VAL A 56 -18.37 20.15 -9.05
N SER A 57 -18.32 21.47 -8.84
CA SER A 57 -18.98 22.11 -7.68
C SER A 57 -20.50 21.94 -7.71
N GLU A 58 -21.12 22.06 -8.90
CA GLU A 58 -22.55 21.82 -9.05
C GLU A 58 -22.89 20.34 -8.81
N ARG A 59 -22.04 19.42 -9.24
CA ARG A 59 -22.21 17.98 -8.96
C ARG A 59 -22.12 17.67 -7.46
N ILE A 60 -21.16 18.25 -6.74
CA ILE A 60 -21.05 18.12 -5.27
C ILE A 60 -22.33 18.63 -4.60
N ARG A 61 -22.83 19.81 -4.99
CA ARG A 61 -24.06 20.39 -4.43
C ARG A 61 -25.25 19.44 -4.60
N ARG A 62 -25.37 18.79 -5.76
CA ARG A 62 -26.45 17.81 -5.99
C ARG A 62 -26.28 16.53 -5.17
N LEU A 63 -25.06 16.05 -4.96
CA LEU A 63 -24.79 14.92 -4.08
C LEU A 63 -25.12 15.25 -2.61
N GLU A 64 -24.88 16.48 -2.16
CA GLU A 64 -25.30 16.96 -0.83
C GLU A 64 -26.82 16.99 -0.67
N GLU A 65 -27.52 17.45 -1.70
CA GLU A 65 -28.98 17.44 -1.73
C GLU A 65 -29.54 16.01 -1.65
N LEU A 66 -28.89 15.05 -2.32
CA LEU A 66 -29.21 13.63 -2.22
C LEU A 66 -28.95 13.05 -0.81
N GLU A 67 -27.82 13.39 -0.17
CA GLU A 67 -27.54 12.99 1.21
C GLU A 67 -28.61 13.49 2.18
N ASN A 68 -28.99 14.77 2.08
CA ASN A 68 -30.03 15.36 2.93
C ASN A 68 -31.38 14.65 2.76
N ARG A 69 -31.74 14.29 1.52
CA ARG A 69 -32.98 13.55 1.23
C ARG A 69 -32.95 12.12 1.76
N LEU A 70 -31.80 11.45 1.72
CA LEU A 70 -31.60 10.15 2.35
C LEU A 70 -31.79 10.23 3.86
N GLU A 71 -31.24 11.26 4.52
CA GLU A 71 -31.44 11.47 5.96
C GLU A 71 -32.89 11.73 6.32
N ASP A 72 -33.60 12.54 5.54
CA ASP A 72 -35.02 12.79 5.76
C ASP A 72 -35.89 11.55 5.53
N TRP A 73 -35.55 10.73 4.55
CA TRP A 73 -36.19 9.44 4.36
C TRP A 73 -35.95 8.51 5.56
N GLU A 74 -34.71 8.44 6.07
CA GLU A 74 -34.39 7.63 7.26
C GLU A 74 -35.19 8.07 8.50
N LYS A 75 -35.38 9.38 8.70
CA LYS A 75 -36.21 9.91 9.79
C LYS A 75 -37.64 9.39 9.69
N VAL A 76 -38.26 9.52 8.51
CA VAL A 76 -39.65 9.05 8.27
C VAL A 76 -39.74 7.53 8.42
N SER A 77 -38.78 6.78 7.90
CA SER A 77 -38.74 5.32 8.01
C SER A 77 -38.68 4.85 9.47
N ARG A 78 -37.82 5.49 10.29
CA ARG A 78 -37.74 5.22 11.74
C ARG A 78 -39.04 5.58 12.48
N GLU A 79 -39.68 6.70 12.13
CA GLU A 79 -40.97 7.08 12.72
C GLU A 79 -42.10 6.12 12.34
N ARG A 80 -42.11 5.66 11.09
CA ARG A 80 -43.03 4.64 10.59
C ARG A 80 -42.87 3.34 11.35
N GLU A 81 -41.64 2.84 11.50
CA GLU A 81 -41.38 1.62 12.27
C GLU A 81 -41.84 1.72 13.73
N LYS A 82 -41.58 2.85 14.39
CA LYS A 82 -42.07 3.11 15.75
C LYS A 82 -43.59 3.10 15.81
N THR A 83 -44.24 3.82 14.90
CA THR A 83 -45.71 3.90 14.84
C THR A 83 -46.34 2.54 14.51
N GLN A 84 -45.71 1.77 13.62
CA GLN A 84 -46.16 0.42 13.26
C GLN A 84 -46.11 -0.54 14.45
N LYS A 85 -45.03 -0.49 15.27
CA LYS A 85 -44.93 -1.27 16.50
C LYS A 85 -46.00 -0.87 17.52
N GLN A 86 -46.26 0.44 17.67
CA GLN A 86 -47.34 0.94 18.53
C GLN A 86 -48.71 0.47 18.05
N TYR A 87 -48.97 0.53 16.74
CA TYR A 87 -50.19 0.01 16.12
C TYR A 87 -50.37 -1.48 16.40
N GLN A 88 -49.34 -2.31 16.19
CA GLN A 88 -49.40 -3.75 16.46
C GLN A 88 -49.72 -4.05 17.92
N LYS A 89 -49.10 -3.30 18.85
CA LYS A 89 -49.37 -3.43 20.29
C LYS A 89 -50.81 -3.02 20.62
N ALA A 90 -51.25 -1.86 20.14
CA ALA A 90 -52.62 -1.38 20.37
C ALA A 90 -53.67 -2.31 19.75
N ALA A 91 -53.41 -2.89 18.58
CA ALA A 91 -54.30 -3.85 17.94
C ALA A 91 -54.41 -5.16 18.73
N ALA A 92 -53.30 -5.64 19.31
CA ALA A 92 -53.30 -6.80 20.18
C ALA A 92 -54.07 -6.54 21.49
N GLU A 93 -53.88 -5.37 22.11
CA GLU A 93 -54.60 -4.93 23.30
C GLU A 93 -56.11 -4.77 23.02
N GLN A 94 -56.48 -4.13 21.91
CA GLN A 94 -57.88 -3.98 21.48
C GLN A 94 -58.54 -5.32 21.24
N LYS A 95 -57.83 -6.31 20.66
CA LYS A 95 -58.37 -7.66 20.48
C LYS A 95 -58.72 -8.30 21.83
N GLN A 96 -57.84 -8.17 22.83
CA GLN A 96 -58.09 -8.72 24.18
C GLN A 96 -59.28 -8.02 24.86
N ILE A 97 -59.34 -6.69 24.79
CA ILE A 97 -60.43 -5.90 25.36
C ILE A 97 -61.76 -6.24 24.66
N SER A 98 -61.76 -6.39 23.34
CA SER A 98 -62.93 -6.77 22.56
C SER A 98 -63.44 -8.18 22.89
N GLU A 99 -62.53 -9.14 23.10
CA GLU A 99 -62.88 -10.48 23.58
C GLU A 99 -63.47 -10.44 25.00
N GLN A 100 -62.93 -9.62 25.91
CA GLN A 100 -63.47 -9.42 27.25
C GLN A 100 -64.86 -8.77 27.19
N TYR A 101 -65.04 -7.71 26.40
CA TYR A 101 -66.34 -7.08 26.19
C TYR A 101 -67.36 -8.09 25.65
N ARG A 102 -67.01 -8.88 24.62
CA ARG A 102 -67.91 -9.88 24.05
C ARG A 102 -68.31 -10.96 25.07
N ARG A 103 -67.38 -11.38 25.96
CA ARG A 103 -67.70 -12.31 27.06
C ARG A 103 -68.67 -11.70 28.06
N ILE A 104 -68.39 -10.47 28.51
CA ILE A 104 -69.25 -9.74 29.46
C ILE A 104 -70.64 -9.49 28.85
N GLU A 105 -70.70 -9.11 27.58
CA GLU A 105 -71.93 -8.91 26.83
C GLU A 105 -72.73 -10.20 26.74
N GLN A 106 -72.09 -11.32 26.39
CA GLN A 106 -72.75 -12.63 26.33
C GLN A 106 -73.30 -13.06 27.70
N GLN A 107 -72.49 -12.97 28.76
CA GLN A 107 -72.92 -13.28 30.13
C GLN A 107 -74.11 -12.43 30.58
N PHE A 108 -74.13 -11.15 30.21
CA PHE A 108 -75.25 -10.26 30.49
C PHE A 108 -76.53 -10.66 29.75
N TRP A 109 -76.44 -11.03 28.47
CA TRP A 109 -77.59 -11.50 27.68
C TRP A 109 -78.12 -12.85 28.17
N ASP A 110 -77.23 -13.79 28.50
CA ASP A 110 -77.60 -15.11 29.03
C ASP A 110 -78.34 -15.00 30.38
N ALA A 111 -77.97 -14.01 31.21
CA ALA A 111 -78.60 -13.75 32.49
C ALA A 111 -79.88 -12.90 32.42
N GLN A 112 -80.22 -12.33 31.26
CA GLN A 112 -81.38 -11.43 31.09
C GLN A 112 -82.70 -12.11 31.44
N ALA A 113 -82.86 -13.39 31.07
CA ALA A 113 -84.04 -14.18 31.43
C ALA A 113 -84.17 -14.35 32.95
N GLY A 114 -83.05 -14.56 33.67
CA GLY A 114 -83.03 -14.67 35.13
C GLY A 114 -83.27 -13.34 35.84
N MET A 115 -82.71 -12.24 35.31
CA MET A 115 -82.94 -10.87 35.82
C MET A 115 -84.41 -10.47 35.71
N LEU A 116 -85.07 -10.82 34.61
CA LEU A 116 -86.50 -10.61 34.43
C LEU A 116 -87.33 -11.53 35.35
N ALA A 117 -86.86 -12.76 35.59
CA ALA A 117 -87.54 -13.71 36.47
C ALA A 117 -87.49 -13.32 37.96
N GLN A 118 -86.46 -12.59 38.43
CA GLN A 118 -86.40 -12.09 39.81
C GLN A 118 -87.51 -11.09 40.17
N GLY A 119 -88.06 -10.39 39.18
CA GLY A 119 -89.16 -9.43 39.37
C GLY A 119 -90.55 -10.07 39.42
N LEU A 120 -90.65 -11.39 39.22
CA LEU A 120 -91.90 -12.12 39.21
C LEU A 120 -92.34 -12.46 40.64
N LYS A 121 -93.61 -12.18 40.95
CA LYS A 121 -94.25 -12.59 42.20
C LYS A 121 -95.26 -13.70 41.90
N GLU A 122 -95.37 -14.65 42.82
CA GLU A 122 -96.38 -15.70 42.74
C GLU A 122 -97.78 -15.05 42.70
N ASP A 123 -98.65 -15.57 41.81
CA ASP A 123 -100.02 -15.08 41.55
C ASP A 123 -100.15 -13.71 40.83
N GLU A 124 -99.05 -13.05 40.45
CA GLU A 124 -99.06 -11.90 39.54
C GLU A 124 -98.72 -12.34 38.09
N PRO A 125 -99.44 -11.85 37.05
CA PRO A 125 -99.18 -12.28 35.67
C PRO A 125 -97.82 -11.79 35.18
N CYS A 126 -96.99 -12.72 34.70
CA CYS A 126 -95.68 -12.40 34.14
C CYS A 126 -95.78 -11.45 32.93
N PRO A 127 -94.99 -10.37 32.86
CA PRO A 127 -95.05 -9.40 31.77
C PRO A 127 -94.54 -9.93 30.42
N VAL A 128 -93.85 -11.09 30.39
CA VAL A 128 -93.33 -11.70 29.16
C VAL A 128 -94.28 -12.75 28.59
N CYS A 129 -94.88 -13.60 29.44
CA CYS A 129 -95.70 -14.74 28.99
C CYS A 129 -97.11 -14.80 29.59
N GLY A 130 -97.47 -13.93 30.55
CA GLY A 130 -98.79 -13.84 31.16
C GLY A 130 -99.12 -14.93 32.20
N ALA A 131 -98.27 -15.94 32.39
CA ALA A 131 -98.49 -17.00 33.37
C ALA A 131 -98.34 -16.49 34.82
N ILE A 132 -99.22 -16.93 35.71
CA ILE A 132 -99.26 -16.57 37.14
C ILE A 132 -98.47 -17.52 38.04
N HIS A 133 -98.08 -18.69 37.53
CA HIS A 133 -97.30 -19.69 38.26
C HIS A 133 -96.18 -20.23 37.34
N HIS A 134 -94.93 -20.14 37.81
CA HIS A 134 -93.75 -20.68 37.14
C HIS A 134 -93.11 -21.79 38.00
N PRO A 135 -93.23 -23.08 37.62
CA PRO A 135 -92.70 -24.18 38.44
C PRO A 135 -91.17 -24.25 38.47
N THR A 136 -90.47 -23.59 37.53
CA THR A 136 -89.01 -23.47 37.55
C THR A 136 -88.62 -22.11 37.00
N LEU A 137 -88.24 -21.19 37.88
CA LEU A 137 -87.77 -19.85 37.50
C LEU A 137 -86.35 -19.94 36.93
N ALA A 138 -86.08 -19.14 35.89
CA ALA A 138 -84.73 -18.98 35.37
C ALA A 138 -83.83 -18.39 36.47
N VAL A 139 -82.77 -19.11 36.82
CA VAL A 139 -81.83 -18.70 37.88
C VAL A 139 -80.78 -17.79 37.26
N ILE A 140 -80.51 -16.65 37.88
CA ILE A 140 -79.37 -15.80 37.50
C ILE A 140 -78.08 -16.58 37.81
N PRO A 141 -77.22 -16.84 36.82
CA PRO A 141 -75.91 -17.42 37.07
C PRO A 141 -75.12 -16.56 38.07
N GLN A 142 -74.42 -17.18 39.04
CA GLN A 142 -73.73 -16.43 40.11
C GLN A 142 -72.67 -15.43 39.60
N GLU A 143 -72.17 -15.58 38.38
CA GLU A 143 -71.22 -14.66 37.72
C GLU A 143 -71.90 -13.80 36.65
N THR A 144 -72.93 -13.02 37.03
CA THR A 144 -73.60 -12.09 36.11
C THR A 144 -73.02 -10.68 36.28
N PRO A 145 -72.43 -10.07 35.22
CA PRO A 145 -71.91 -8.71 35.29
C PRO A 145 -73.04 -7.67 35.33
N ASP A 146 -72.90 -6.64 36.18
CA ASP A 146 -73.85 -5.54 36.28
C ASP A 146 -73.88 -4.64 35.04
N ARG A 147 -74.99 -3.92 34.83
CA ARG A 147 -75.15 -2.99 33.70
C ARG A 147 -74.07 -1.90 33.64
N GLU A 148 -73.56 -1.47 34.78
CA GLU A 148 -72.43 -0.52 34.83
C GLU A 148 -71.13 -1.14 34.32
N VAL A 149 -70.86 -2.41 34.65
CA VAL A 149 -69.69 -3.15 34.18
C VAL A 149 -69.74 -3.34 32.66
N LEU A 150 -70.91 -3.69 32.10
CA LEU A 150 -71.10 -3.78 30.65
C LEU A 150 -70.86 -2.43 29.95
N LYS A 151 -71.37 -1.33 30.52
CA LYS A 151 -71.17 0.02 29.98
C LYS A 151 -69.70 0.44 30.03
N GLN A 152 -68.99 0.10 31.10
CA GLN A 152 -67.55 0.37 31.23
C GLN A 152 -66.74 -0.44 30.23
N ALA A 153 -66.98 -1.75 30.11
CA ALA A 153 -66.31 -2.61 29.14
C ALA A 153 -66.53 -2.14 27.69
N LYS A 154 -67.75 -1.69 27.36
CA LYS A 154 -68.05 -1.08 26.06
C LYS A 154 -67.27 0.21 25.81
N ALA A 155 -67.17 1.07 26.82
CA ALA A 155 -66.41 2.32 26.72
C ALA A 155 -64.90 2.08 26.60
N GLU A 156 -64.38 1.02 27.22
CA GLU A 156 -62.98 0.60 27.11
C GLU A 156 -62.67 0.01 25.71
N ASP A 157 -63.54 -0.82 25.15
CA ASP A 157 -63.40 -1.31 23.76
C ASP A 157 -63.45 -0.17 22.74
N GLU A 158 -64.38 0.79 22.88
CA GLU A 158 -64.48 1.93 21.97
C GLU A 158 -63.20 2.80 22.01
N LYS A 159 -62.69 3.11 23.21
CA LYS A 159 -61.42 3.85 23.38
C LYS A 159 -60.24 3.10 22.76
N ALA A 160 -60.17 1.78 22.96
CA ALA A 160 -59.13 0.95 22.37
C ALA A 160 -59.22 0.96 20.83
N ARG A 161 -60.43 0.87 20.28
CA ARG A 161 -60.71 0.94 18.84
C ARG A 161 -60.34 2.28 18.22
N GLU A 162 -60.70 3.40 18.85
CA GLU A 162 -60.29 4.75 18.44
C GLU A 162 -58.76 4.87 18.40
N SER A 163 -58.07 4.33 19.43
CA SER A 163 -56.60 4.37 19.51
C SER A 163 -55.94 3.60 18.36
N VAL A 164 -56.49 2.43 17.99
CA VAL A 164 -56.04 1.60 16.87
C VAL A 164 -56.29 2.32 15.54
N SER A 165 -57.47 2.91 15.34
CA SER A 165 -57.81 3.66 14.13
C SER A 165 -56.84 4.81 13.90
N ARG A 166 -56.59 5.62 14.93
CA ARG A 166 -55.65 6.75 14.86
C ARG A 166 -54.22 6.31 14.54
N LEU A 167 -53.74 5.23 15.15
CA LEU A 167 -52.40 4.70 14.88
C LEU A 167 -52.29 4.08 13.48
N SER A 168 -53.36 3.44 13.01
CA SER A 168 -53.45 2.88 11.65
C SER A 168 -53.37 3.98 10.59
N GLU A 169 -54.17 5.04 10.74
CA GLU A 169 -54.14 6.22 9.86
C GLU A 169 -52.77 6.86 9.84
N LYS A 170 -52.15 7.08 11.01
CA LYS A 170 -50.80 7.65 11.10
C LYS A 170 -49.75 6.74 10.44
N ALA A 171 -49.82 5.43 10.64
CA ALA A 171 -48.91 4.48 9.99
C ALA A 171 -49.07 4.51 8.46
N HIS A 172 -50.30 4.58 7.95
CA HIS A 172 -50.58 4.67 6.52
C HIS A 172 -50.07 5.99 5.90
N GLN A 173 -50.26 7.11 6.59
CA GLN A 173 -49.70 8.41 6.17
C GLN A 173 -48.17 8.35 6.07
N LEU A 174 -47.51 7.77 7.08
CA LEU A 174 -46.05 7.63 7.09
C LEU A 174 -45.52 6.70 5.98
N VAL A 175 -46.23 5.62 5.66
CA VAL A 175 -45.89 4.75 4.50
C VAL A 175 -45.97 5.52 3.19
N THR A 176 -47.01 6.35 3.03
CA THR A 176 -47.17 7.17 1.83
C THR A 176 -46.02 8.18 1.68
N GLN A 177 -45.70 8.89 2.76
CA GLN A 177 -44.55 9.82 2.80
C GLN A 177 -43.21 9.11 2.57
N GLU A 178 -43.01 7.91 3.14
CA GLU A 178 -41.82 7.09 2.94
C GLU A 178 -41.64 6.73 1.46
N ASN A 179 -42.71 6.29 0.79
CA ASN A 179 -42.69 5.92 -0.63
C ASN A 179 -42.43 7.12 -1.55
N GLU A 180 -43.05 8.27 -1.28
CA GLU A 180 -42.82 9.50 -2.04
C GLU A 180 -41.36 9.94 -1.93
N LYS A 181 -40.81 10.00 -0.71
CA LYS A 181 -39.40 10.34 -0.48
C LYS A 181 -38.46 9.30 -1.12
N MET A 182 -38.80 8.02 -1.05
CA MET A 182 -38.03 6.94 -1.69
C MET A 182 -37.96 7.11 -3.20
N SER A 183 -39.11 7.31 -3.85
CA SER A 183 -39.18 7.52 -5.30
C SER A 183 -38.35 8.73 -5.72
N ALA A 184 -38.37 9.78 -4.90
CA ALA A 184 -37.56 10.96 -5.14
C ALA A 184 -36.06 10.60 -5.03
N VAL A 185 -35.63 9.95 -3.94
CA VAL A 185 -34.22 9.54 -3.76
C VAL A 185 -33.72 8.67 -4.92
N LEU A 186 -34.51 7.69 -5.35
CA LEU A 186 -34.13 6.79 -6.45
C LEU A 186 -33.97 7.52 -7.78
N LYS A 187 -34.81 8.53 -8.05
CA LYS A 187 -34.71 9.35 -9.25
C LYS A 187 -33.39 10.13 -9.28
N ASP A 188 -33.09 10.86 -8.22
CA ASP A 188 -31.87 11.67 -8.12
C ASP A 188 -30.60 10.80 -8.09
N ALA A 189 -30.66 9.66 -7.38
CA ALA A 189 -29.58 8.68 -7.38
C ALA A 189 -29.31 8.16 -8.80
N GLY A 190 -30.36 7.91 -9.60
CA GLY A 190 -30.19 7.46 -10.98
C GLY A 190 -29.57 8.50 -11.91
N GLU A 191 -29.85 9.78 -11.68
CA GLU A 191 -29.24 10.86 -12.44
C GLU A 191 -27.77 11.10 -12.06
N LEU A 192 -27.40 10.96 -10.79
CA LEU A 192 -26.08 11.31 -10.27
C LEU A 192 -25.08 10.14 -10.25
N LEU A 193 -25.56 8.94 -9.92
CA LEU A 193 -24.74 7.73 -9.76
C LEU A 193 -24.76 6.85 -11.03
N GLY A 194 -25.56 7.21 -12.04
CA GLY A 194 -25.91 6.35 -13.18
C GLY A 194 -27.11 5.48 -12.85
N GLU A 195 -27.73 4.81 -13.84
CA GLU A 195 -28.89 3.91 -13.60
C GLU A 195 -28.60 3.08 -12.36
N PRO A 196 -29.35 3.27 -11.25
CA PRO A 196 -29.13 2.49 -10.06
C PRO A 196 -29.45 1.09 -10.53
N ASP A 197 -28.44 0.23 -10.59
CA ASP A 197 -28.68 -1.18 -10.78
C ASP A 197 -29.78 -1.51 -9.77
N VAL A 198 -30.90 -2.09 -10.22
CA VAL A 198 -32.22 -2.15 -9.52
C VAL A 198 -32.15 -2.90 -8.16
N ARG A 199 -30.93 -3.17 -7.70
CA ARG A 199 -30.48 -3.91 -6.55
C ARG A 199 -29.72 -3.08 -5.52
N MET A 200 -29.33 -1.83 -5.79
CA MET A 200 -28.59 -1.06 -4.78
C MET A 200 -29.45 -0.87 -3.53
N SER A 201 -29.00 -1.40 -2.40
CA SER A 201 -29.66 -1.13 -1.12
C SER A 201 -29.52 0.35 -0.76
N LEU A 202 -30.43 0.92 0.05
CA LEU A 202 -30.30 2.33 0.46
C LEU A 202 -28.98 2.64 1.18
N ASN A 203 -28.45 1.65 1.91
CA ASN A 203 -27.14 1.79 2.52
C ASN A 203 -26.04 1.88 1.47
N GLU A 204 -26.12 1.11 0.38
CA GLU A 204 -25.20 1.20 -0.75
C GLU A 204 -25.32 2.55 -1.47
N ILE A 205 -26.54 3.05 -1.70
CA ILE A 205 -26.76 4.39 -2.28
C ILE A 205 -26.12 5.46 -1.39
N LYS A 206 -26.31 5.37 -0.07
CA LYS A 206 -25.72 6.31 0.89
C LYS A 206 -24.19 6.26 0.89
N THR A 207 -23.60 5.05 0.90
CA THR A 207 -22.14 4.89 0.85
C THR A 207 -21.56 5.36 -0.47
N GLU A 208 -22.22 5.07 -1.59
CA GLU A 208 -21.75 5.49 -2.92
C GLU A 208 -21.91 7.00 -3.11
N THR A 209 -22.99 7.60 -2.61
CA THR A 209 -23.17 9.07 -2.60
C THR A 209 -22.02 9.75 -1.87
N LYS A 210 -21.65 9.25 -0.68
CA LYS A 210 -20.48 9.74 0.08
C LYS A 210 -19.17 9.58 -0.67
N ARG A 211 -18.97 8.41 -1.29
CA ARG A 211 -17.76 8.09 -2.05
C ARG A 211 -17.61 8.99 -3.27
N GLN A 212 -18.70 9.22 -4.01
CA GLN A 212 -18.72 10.11 -5.17
C GLN A 212 -18.49 11.56 -4.75
N LYS A 213 -19.10 12.00 -3.63
CA LYS A 213 -18.92 13.34 -3.09
C LYS A 213 -17.46 13.61 -2.74
N SER A 214 -16.81 12.71 -2.00
CA SER A 214 -15.39 12.86 -1.65
C SER A 214 -14.48 12.80 -2.88
N ALA A 215 -14.81 11.97 -3.88
CA ALA A 215 -14.07 11.91 -5.14
C ALA A 215 -14.24 13.19 -5.98
N ASP A 216 -15.41 13.81 -5.96
CA ASP A 216 -15.67 15.09 -6.63
C ASP A 216 -15.00 16.25 -5.87
N GLU A 217 -14.99 16.25 -4.53
CA GLU A 217 -14.25 17.21 -3.70
C GLU A 217 -12.74 17.16 -3.97
N ALA A 218 -12.16 15.95 -4.08
CA ALA A 218 -10.76 15.77 -4.43
C ALA A 218 -10.44 16.30 -5.84
N ARG A 219 -11.29 15.98 -6.83
CA ARG A 219 -11.16 16.51 -8.21
C ARG A 219 -11.26 18.03 -8.25
N ARG A 220 -12.14 18.64 -7.43
CA ARG A 220 -12.27 20.09 -7.33
C ARG A 220 -10.99 20.74 -6.81
N GLU A 221 -10.34 20.17 -5.81
CA GLU A 221 -9.04 20.66 -5.33
C GLU A 221 -7.95 20.49 -6.38
N GLU A 222 -7.89 19.35 -7.08
CA GLU A 222 -6.94 19.14 -8.18
C GLU A 222 -7.08 20.20 -9.29
N TYR A 223 -8.32 20.56 -9.67
CA TYR A 223 -8.53 21.63 -10.66
C TYR A 223 -8.18 23.02 -10.12
N LYS A 224 -8.33 23.29 -8.82
CA LYS A 224 -7.80 24.52 -8.21
C LYS A 224 -6.27 24.55 -8.27
N ASP A 225 -5.65 23.41 -7.97
CA ASP A 225 -4.28 22.99 -8.31
C ASP A 225 -3.80 23.54 -9.66
N GLN A 226 -4.48 23.05 -10.69
CA GLN A 226 -4.19 23.34 -12.08
C GLN A 226 -4.43 24.82 -12.42
N LYS A 227 -5.48 25.43 -11.88
CA LYS A 227 -5.78 26.87 -12.08
C LYS A 227 -4.70 27.76 -11.47
N GLU A 228 -4.25 27.46 -10.24
CA GLU A 228 -3.14 28.15 -9.57
C GLU A 228 -1.85 28.03 -10.38
N LYS A 229 -1.53 26.83 -10.87
CA LYS A 229 -0.35 26.59 -11.71
C LYS A 229 -0.43 27.36 -13.02
N ALA A 230 -1.57 27.30 -13.72
CA ALA A 230 -1.80 28.04 -14.95
C ALA A 230 -1.68 29.56 -14.75
N LYS A 231 -2.14 30.08 -13.61
CA LYS A 231 -1.97 31.49 -13.24
C LYS A 231 -0.49 31.86 -13.05
N LYS A 232 0.28 31.05 -12.33
CA LYS A 232 1.74 31.25 -12.17
C LYS A 232 2.47 31.20 -13.51
N ASP A 233 2.10 30.25 -14.38
CA ASP A 233 2.64 30.13 -15.74
C ASP A 233 2.33 31.39 -16.57
N LEU A 234 1.13 31.96 -16.43
CA LEU A 234 0.71 33.21 -17.09
C LEU A 234 1.50 34.41 -16.58
N ASP A 235 1.70 34.52 -15.27
CA ASP A 235 2.50 35.59 -14.66
C ASP A 235 3.96 35.54 -15.15
N VAL A 236 4.56 34.33 -15.22
CA VAL A 236 5.91 34.14 -15.78
C VAL A 236 5.96 34.50 -17.26
N LYS A 237 4.93 34.15 -18.03
CA LYS A 237 4.82 34.50 -19.45
C LYS A 237 4.84 36.02 -19.65
N HIS A 238 4.08 36.77 -18.86
CA HIS A 238 4.07 38.23 -18.93
C HIS A 238 5.44 38.86 -18.59
N VAL A 239 6.12 38.34 -17.56
CA VAL A 239 7.47 38.80 -17.21
C VAL A 239 8.47 38.49 -18.33
N LEU A 240 8.39 37.31 -18.96
CA LEU A 240 9.23 36.96 -20.11
C LEU A 240 8.95 37.87 -21.31
N GLU A 241 7.69 38.23 -21.56
CA GLU A 241 7.29 39.17 -22.60
C GLU A 241 7.98 40.53 -22.42
N GLU A 242 7.98 41.08 -21.20
CA GLU A 242 8.67 42.34 -20.87
C GLU A 242 10.19 42.22 -21.01
N GLN A 243 10.78 41.11 -20.53
CA GLN A 243 12.23 40.86 -20.62
C GLN A 243 12.68 40.70 -22.08
N MET A 244 11.91 40.00 -22.90
CA MET A 244 12.19 39.82 -24.32
C MET A 244 12.12 41.14 -25.07
N GLN A 245 11.15 42.00 -24.76
CA GLN A 245 11.05 43.34 -25.35
C GLN A 245 12.29 44.18 -25.00
N SER A 246 12.71 44.16 -23.74
CA SER A 246 13.92 44.85 -23.28
C SER A 246 15.20 44.32 -23.95
N ALA A 247 15.37 42.99 -24.01
CA ALA A 247 16.52 42.36 -24.65
C ALA A 247 16.56 42.60 -26.16
N GLN A 248 15.40 42.68 -26.82
CA GLN A 248 15.27 43.05 -28.22
C GLN A 248 15.75 44.49 -28.46
N ASP A 249 15.35 45.44 -27.61
CA ASP A 249 15.80 46.83 -27.68
C ASP A 249 17.32 46.95 -27.48
N GLU A 250 17.89 46.21 -26.52
CA GLU A 250 19.34 46.16 -26.30
C GLU A 250 20.11 45.55 -27.48
N LEU A 251 19.58 44.53 -28.14
CA LEU A 251 20.17 43.95 -29.35
C LEU A 251 20.19 44.95 -30.51
N VAL A 252 19.16 45.78 -30.65
CA VAL A 252 19.13 46.87 -31.64
C VAL A 252 20.26 47.86 -31.34
N MET A 253 20.42 48.28 -30.08
CA MET A 253 21.49 49.18 -29.65
C MET A 253 22.89 48.59 -29.89
N LEU A 254 23.11 47.32 -29.55
CA LEU A 254 24.38 46.62 -29.79
C LEU A 254 24.68 46.49 -31.29
N ASN A 255 23.67 46.23 -32.11
CA ASN A 255 23.83 46.15 -33.56
C ASN A 255 24.20 47.52 -34.17
N GLU A 256 23.57 48.61 -33.71
CA GLU A 256 23.94 49.97 -34.11
C GLU A 256 25.39 50.30 -33.71
N GLN A 257 25.80 49.94 -32.49
CA GLN A 257 27.19 50.08 -32.04
C GLN A 257 28.17 49.27 -32.90
N ASN A 258 27.80 48.04 -33.25
CA ASN A 258 28.59 47.16 -34.10
C ASN A 258 28.78 47.75 -35.50
N ILE A 259 27.72 48.31 -36.10
CA ILE A 259 27.78 49.01 -37.39
C ILE A 259 28.68 50.25 -37.29
N ASN A 260 28.51 51.08 -36.25
CA ASN A 260 29.32 52.28 -36.05
C ASN A 260 30.82 51.96 -35.83
N LEU A 261 31.13 51.01 -34.95
CA LEU A 261 32.51 50.56 -34.71
C LEU A 261 33.10 49.92 -35.97
N GLY A 262 32.32 49.17 -36.75
CA GLY A 262 32.72 48.59 -38.03
C GLY A 262 33.09 49.67 -39.06
N GLN A 263 32.29 50.73 -39.18
CA GLN A 263 32.58 51.88 -40.03
C GLN A 263 33.84 52.65 -39.56
N MET A 264 33.99 52.86 -38.25
CA MET A 264 35.18 53.49 -37.68
C MET A 264 36.44 52.65 -37.91
N LEU A 265 36.35 51.32 -37.74
CA LEU A 265 37.43 50.38 -38.01
C LEU A 265 37.81 50.38 -39.50
N ALA A 266 36.83 50.36 -40.41
CA ALA A 266 37.08 50.44 -41.85
C ALA A 266 37.82 51.74 -42.20
N THR A 267 37.35 52.88 -41.68
CA THR A 267 37.98 54.19 -41.89
C THR A 267 39.41 54.25 -41.32
N ALA A 268 39.64 53.68 -40.13
CA ALA A 268 40.97 53.62 -39.51
C ALA A 268 41.91 52.66 -40.25
N THR A 269 41.40 51.54 -40.74
CA THR A 269 42.14 50.56 -41.56
C THR A 269 42.52 51.17 -42.91
N GLU A 270 41.63 51.96 -43.51
CA GLU A 270 41.91 52.69 -44.75
C GLU A 270 42.99 53.76 -44.55
N ARG A 271 42.94 54.55 -43.47
CA ARG A 271 44.05 55.46 -43.12
C ARG A 271 45.37 54.71 -42.88
N CYS A 272 45.32 53.57 -42.20
CA CYS A 272 46.51 52.75 -41.93
C CYS A 272 47.10 52.15 -43.20
N THR A 273 46.27 51.72 -44.14
CA THR A 273 46.69 51.17 -45.44
C THR A 273 47.23 52.26 -46.36
N GLN A 274 46.61 53.45 -46.39
CA GLN A 274 47.15 54.63 -47.07
C GLN A 274 48.50 55.06 -46.51
N GLN A 275 48.67 55.10 -45.17
CA GLN A 275 49.97 55.32 -44.54
C GLN A 275 50.97 54.21 -44.90
N LYS A 276 50.58 52.94 -44.90
CA LYS A 276 51.45 51.82 -45.32
C LYS A 276 51.83 51.92 -46.79
N GLN A 277 50.94 52.32 -47.68
CA GLN A 277 51.22 52.54 -49.10
C GLN A 277 52.13 53.75 -49.31
N GLN A 278 51.95 54.83 -48.55
CA GLN A 278 52.82 56.00 -48.58
C GLN A 278 54.22 55.70 -48.03
N TRP A 279 54.32 54.87 -46.97
CA TRP A 279 55.59 54.32 -46.50
C TRP A 279 56.19 53.32 -47.49
N LYS A 280 55.40 52.46 -48.14
CA LYS A 280 55.89 51.59 -49.24
C LYS A 280 56.39 52.42 -50.43
N LYS A 281 55.79 53.59 -50.71
CA LYS A 281 56.26 54.54 -51.72
C LYS A 281 57.60 55.18 -51.29
N ASN A 282 57.71 55.60 -50.03
CA ASN A 282 58.95 56.16 -49.46
C ASN A 282 60.08 55.10 -49.30
N VAL A 283 59.72 53.82 -49.13
CA VAL A 283 60.65 52.69 -49.09
C VAL A 283 60.99 52.20 -50.51
N ALA A 284 60.10 52.36 -51.50
CA ALA A 284 60.37 52.09 -52.91
C ALA A 284 61.33 53.11 -53.56
N ASP A 285 61.45 54.33 -53.01
CA ASP A 285 62.46 55.31 -53.42
C ASP A 285 63.88 54.99 -52.91
N CYS A 286 64.05 53.93 -52.11
CA CYS A 286 65.34 53.42 -51.68
C CYS A 286 65.48 51.93 -52.00
N GLY A 287 65.93 51.65 -53.23
CA GLY A 287 66.75 50.47 -53.56
C GLY A 287 66.06 49.11 -53.47
N THR A 288 65.56 48.66 -54.61
CA THR A 288 64.96 47.35 -54.90
C THR A 288 65.84 46.13 -54.59
N GLY A 289 65.27 45.12 -53.93
CA GLY A 289 65.81 43.76 -53.82
C GLY A 289 64.77 42.70 -53.43
N ILE A 290 64.53 41.76 -54.36
CA ILE A 290 64.54 40.28 -54.20
C ILE A 290 63.33 39.52 -53.55
N GLU A 291 62.95 38.45 -54.28
CA GLU A 291 62.37 37.11 -53.93
C GLU A 291 60.88 36.82 -53.67
N GLN A 292 60.37 35.96 -54.58
CA GLN A 292 59.68 34.65 -54.42
C GLN A 292 58.53 34.49 -53.41
N THR A 293 57.39 34.05 -53.94
CA THR A 293 56.44 33.19 -53.21
C THR A 293 56.00 32.03 -54.11
N GLU A 294 56.58 30.85 -53.85
CA GLU A 294 55.83 29.61 -53.96
C GLU A 294 54.65 29.70 -52.99
N ASP A 295 53.44 29.47 -53.47
CA ASP A 295 52.68 28.29 -53.07
C ASP A 295 51.16 28.48 -53.31
N GLN A 296 50.71 28.09 -54.49
CA GLN A 296 49.27 27.94 -54.79
C GLN A 296 48.95 26.57 -55.44
N LYS A 297 49.87 25.60 -55.36
CA LYS A 297 49.61 24.21 -55.79
C LYS A 297 49.53 23.22 -54.62
N THR A 298 49.96 23.59 -53.41
CA THR A 298 49.94 22.70 -52.24
C THR A 298 48.56 22.64 -51.56
N VAL A 299 47.75 23.71 -51.65
CA VAL A 299 46.46 23.79 -50.95
C VAL A 299 45.36 22.91 -51.59
N PHE A 300 45.43 22.62 -52.90
CA PHE A 300 44.40 21.85 -53.59
C PHE A 300 44.65 20.32 -53.59
N ALA A 301 45.92 19.88 -53.55
CA ALA A 301 46.27 18.46 -53.39
C ALA A 301 45.94 17.93 -51.98
N GLN A 302 46.04 18.80 -50.97
CA GLN A 302 45.73 18.48 -49.58
C GLN A 302 44.23 18.22 -49.35
N LEU A 303 43.32 18.87 -50.08
CA LEU A 303 41.86 18.72 -49.87
C LEU A 303 41.29 17.39 -50.42
N MET A 304 41.86 16.82 -51.48
CA MET A 304 41.40 15.54 -52.09
C MET A 304 41.89 14.29 -51.36
N GLN A 305 43.02 14.35 -50.66
CA GLN A 305 43.51 13.26 -49.80
C GLN A 305 42.63 13.08 -48.56
N ILE A 306 42.17 14.20 -48.00
CA ILE A 306 41.39 14.25 -46.75
C ILE A 306 40.00 13.57 -46.90
N GLU A 307 39.39 13.61 -48.08
CA GLU A 307 38.03 13.06 -48.30
C GLU A 307 38.02 11.53 -48.50
N ASN A 308 39.03 10.96 -49.16
CA ASN A 308 39.16 9.51 -49.38
C ASN A 308 39.60 8.75 -48.12
N GLU A 309 40.39 9.38 -47.26
CA GLU A 309 40.77 8.83 -45.96
C GLU A 309 39.57 8.71 -45.02
N ARG A 310 38.61 9.63 -45.12
CA ARG A 310 37.43 9.72 -44.25
C ARG A 310 36.43 8.56 -44.45
N ASN A 311 36.22 8.12 -45.69
CA ASN A 311 35.26 7.05 -46.01
C ASN A 311 35.80 5.64 -45.67
N THR A 312 37.11 5.43 -45.70
CA THR A 312 37.74 4.13 -45.39
C THR A 312 37.77 3.87 -43.88
N GLN A 313 37.87 4.94 -43.08
CA GLN A 313 37.87 4.89 -41.61
C GLN A 313 36.50 4.51 -41.02
N PHE A 314 35.39 4.84 -41.71
CA PHE A 314 34.03 4.56 -41.24
C PHE A 314 33.67 3.06 -41.26
N LEU A 315 34.09 2.30 -42.28
CA LEU A 315 33.81 0.87 -42.38
C LEU A 315 34.63 0.02 -41.39
N GLN A 316 35.85 0.45 -41.05
CA GLN A 316 36.72 -0.23 -40.08
C GLN A 316 36.21 -0.10 -38.63
N ALA A 317 35.63 1.05 -38.28
CA ALA A 317 35.10 1.30 -36.93
C ALA A 317 34.00 0.29 -36.53
N LYS A 318 33.15 -0.12 -37.47
CA LYS A 318 32.02 -1.04 -37.21
C LYS A 318 32.45 -2.48 -36.88
N ASN A 319 33.50 -2.99 -37.53
CA ASN A 319 34.01 -4.35 -37.27
C ASN A 319 34.89 -4.41 -36.02
N ASN A 320 35.58 -3.31 -35.68
CA ASN A 320 36.39 -3.22 -34.48
C ASN A 320 35.56 -3.33 -33.19
N ARG A 321 34.30 -2.87 -33.19
CA ARG A 321 33.39 -2.93 -32.03
C ARG A 321 33.02 -4.35 -31.60
N LYS A 322 32.65 -5.24 -32.53
CA LYS A 322 32.31 -6.64 -32.20
C LYS A 322 33.53 -7.45 -31.74
N ARG A 323 34.71 -7.13 -32.26
CA ARG A 323 35.95 -7.84 -31.94
C ARG A 323 36.48 -7.46 -30.55
N ALA A 324 36.21 -6.23 -30.11
CA ALA A 324 36.61 -5.73 -28.79
C ALA A 324 35.91 -6.45 -27.63
N GLU A 325 34.64 -6.83 -27.78
CA GLU A 325 33.90 -7.55 -26.74
C GLU A 325 34.44 -8.97 -26.53
N GLN A 326 34.79 -9.70 -27.59
CA GLN A 326 35.42 -11.02 -27.47
C GLN A 326 36.82 -10.96 -26.87
N ILE A 327 37.64 -9.99 -27.27
CA ILE A 327 39.02 -9.85 -26.78
C ILE A 327 39.04 -9.49 -25.28
N LYS A 328 38.04 -8.76 -24.77
CA LYS A 328 37.95 -8.41 -23.35
C LYS A 328 37.83 -9.63 -22.45
N ASP A 329 37.08 -10.63 -22.86
CA ASP A 329 36.91 -11.88 -22.09
C ASP A 329 38.17 -12.75 -22.19
N GLU A 330 38.79 -12.86 -23.37
CA GLU A 330 40.06 -13.57 -23.58
C GLU A 330 41.23 -12.95 -22.79
N LEU A 331 41.25 -11.62 -22.63
CA LEU A 331 42.30 -10.92 -21.88
C LEU A 331 42.29 -11.30 -20.40
N LYS A 332 41.10 -11.51 -19.83
CA LYS A 332 40.93 -11.85 -18.41
C LYS A 332 41.46 -13.24 -18.09
N GLU A 333 41.23 -14.23 -18.97
CA GLU A 333 41.84 -15.55 -18.86
C GLU A 333 43.37 -15.52 -19.09
N SER A 334 43.84 -14.65 -19.99
CA SER A 334 45.27 -14.50 -20.25
C SER A 334 46.04 -13.88 -19.07
N GLU A 335 45.42 -12.97 -18.31
CA GLU A 335 46.06 -12.36 -17.13
C GLU A 335 46.26 -13.36 -15.99
N GLU A 336 45.28 -14.24 -15.76
CA GLU A 336 45.39 -15.31 -14.74
C GLU A 336 46.47 -16.35 -15.11
N THR A 337 46.60 -16.67 -16.40
CA THR A 337 47.63 -17.59 -16.88
C THR A 337 49.03 -16.96 -16.85
N ILE A 338 49.17 -15.67 -17.15
CA ILE A 338 50.44 -14.94 -17.05
C ILE A 338 50.95 -14.86 -15.60
N GLN A 339 50.06 -14.68 -14.61
CA GLN A 339 50.48 -14.73 -13.20
C GLN A 339 51.03 -16.10 -12.80
N LYS A 340 50.38 -17.18 -13.24
CA LYS A 340 50.88 -18.56 -12.99
C LYS A 340 52.25 -18.78 -13.64
N ILE A 341 52.43 -18.31 -14.87
CA ILE A 341 53.71 -18.46 -15.59
C ILE A 341 54.82 -17.63 -14.92
N ARG A 342 54.54 -16.42 -14.44
CA ARG A 342 55.52 -15.62 -13.67
C ARG A 342 56.00 -16.36 -12.42
N GLY A 343 55.09 -16.99 -11.68
CA GLY A 343 55.44 -17.81 -10.52
C GLY A 343 56.38 -18.95 -10.88
N THR A 344 56.11 -19.65 -12.00
CA THR A 344 57.00 -20.73 -12.46
C THR A 344 58.37 -20.24 -12.93
N ILE A 345 58.46 -19.08 -13.58
CA ILE A 345 59.75 -18.50 -14.02
C ILE A 345 60.62 -18.13 -12.82
N SER A 346 60.04 -17.53 -11.77
CA SER A 346 60.80 -17.22 -10.54
C SER A 346 61.30 -18.47 -9.83
N SER A 347 60.49 -19.53 -9.77
CA SER A 347 60.93 -20.82 -9.19
C SER A 347 62.10 -21.43 -9.96
N ILE A 348 62.06 -21.39 -11.30
CA ILE A 348 63.16 -21.88 -12.15
C ILE A 348 64.42 -21.01 -11.99
N GLN A 349 64.29 -19.68 -11.86
CA GLN A 349 65.43 -18.79 -11.60
C GLN A 349 66.12 -19.11 -10.27
N GLU A 350 65.35 -19.45 -9.24
CA GLU A 350 65.89 -19.83 -7.93
C GLU A 350 66.63 -21.17 -7.99
N GLU A 351 66.12 -22.15 -8.74
CA GLU A 351 66.83 -23.42 -8.97
C GLU A 351 68.11 -23.27 -9.79
N ILE A 352 68.09 -22.44 -10.84
CA ILE A 352 69.30 -22.13 -11.62
C ILE A 352 70.35 -21.46 -10.72
N ALA A 353 69.95 -20.54 -9.85
CA ALA A 353 70.86 -19.91 -8.88
C ALA A 353 71.46 -20.93 -7.91
N LYS A 354 70.65 -21.85 -7.36
CA LYS A 354 71.12 -22.94 -6.48
C LYS A 354 72.12 -23.86 -7.18
N LEU A 355 71.84 -24.28 -8.41
CA LEU A 355 72.74 -25.14 -9.19
C LEU A 355 74.04 -24.41 -9.58
N THR A 356 73.99 -23.09 -9.82
CA THR A 356 75.17 -22.28 -10.11
C THR A 356 76.06 -22.14 -8.87
N GLY A 357 75.45 -21.90 -7.70
CA GLY A 357 76.16 -21.91 -6.42
C GLY A 357 76.82 -23.25 -6.13
N ASN A 358 76.10 -24.37 -6.35
CA ASN A 358 76.64 -25.72 -6.15
C ASN A 358 77.82 -26.02 -7.11
N ARG A 359 77.75 -25.55 -8.36
CA ARG A 359 78.84 -25.65 -9.34
C ARG A 359 80.06 -24.85 -8.91
N GLU A 360 79.87 -23.61 -8.45
CA GLU A 360 80.96 -22.75 -7.97
C GLU A 360 81.61 -23.32 -6.71
N THR A 361 80.85 -23.90 -5.78
CA THR A 361 81.44 -24.60 -4.62
C THR A 361 82.25 -25.82 -5.03
N ALA A 362 81.77 -26.61 -6.00
CA ALA A 362 82.53 -27.76 -6.50
C ALA A 362 83.81 -27.34 -7.24
N GLU A 363 83.76 -26.27 -8.06
CA GLU A 363 84.96 -25.71 -8.72
C GLU A 363 85.96 -25.14 -7.71
N LYS A 364 85.47 -24.50 -6.64
CA LYS A 364 86.33 -23.95 -5.57
C LYS A 364 87.00 -25.06 -4.75
N GLN A 365 86.27 -26.13 -4.44
CA GLN A 365 86.80 -27.29 -3.72
C GLN A 365 87.87 -28.03 -4.54
N ILE A 366 87.65 -28.20 -5.84
CA ILE A 366 88.68 -28.72 -6.77
C ILE A 366 89.90 -27.78 -6.83
N SER A 367 89.69 -26.46 -6.87
CA SER A 367 90.79 -25.48 -6.87
C SER A 367 91.59 -25.50 -5.56
N ASP A 368 90.94 -25.69 -4.42
CA ASP A 368 91.58 -25.73 -3.11
C ASP A 368 92.33 -27.06 -2.89
N ASP A 369 91.79 -28.18 -3.38
CA ASP A 369 92.47 -29.48 -3.38
C ASP A 369 93.71 -29.48 -4.30
N ILE A 370 93.62 -28.85 -5.49
CA ILE A 370 94.78 -28.66 -6.39
C ILE A 370 95.82 -27.75 -5.73
N LYS A 371 95.41 -26.65 -5.08
CA LYS A 371 96.34 -25.75 -4.37
C LYS A 371 97.00 -26.44 -3.18
N SER A 372 96.26 -27.25 -2.42
CA SER A 372 96.79 -28.04 -1.30
C SER A 372 97.82 -29.07 -1.78
N ALA A 373 97.51 -29.80 -2.85
CA ALA A 373 98.45 -30.73 -3.48
C ALA A 373 99.70 -30.02 -4.05
N CYS A 374 99.54 -28.86 -4.68
CA CYS A 374 100.67 -28.05 -5.15
C CYS A 374 101.51 -27.50 -3.99
N ASN A 375 100.90 -27.05 -2.89
CA ASN A 375 101.64 -26.55 -1.72
C ASN A 375 102.38 -27.68 -0.98
N LEU A 376 101.83 -28.89 -0.93
CA LEU A 376 102.51 -30.08 -0.40
C LEU A 376 103.72 -30.49 -1.26
N ILE A 377 103.58 -30.43 -2.59
CA ILE A 377 104.70 -30.69 -3.52
C ILE A 377 105.77 -29.58 -3.43
N THR A 378 105.36 -28.32 -3.26
CA THR A 378 106.27 -27.16 -3.15
C THR A 378 106.98 -27.14 -1.79
N GLY A 379 106.31 -27.54 -0.70
CA GLY A 379 106.89 -27.68 0.63
C GLY A 379 107.91 -28.82 0.73
N ALA A 380 107.66 -29.94 0.06
CA ALA A 380 108.61 -31.06 -0.03
C ALA A 380 109.85 -30.73 -0.87
N LEU A 381 109.72 -29.89 -1.90
CA LEU A 381 110.85 -29.43 -2.72
C LEU A 381 111.69 -28.33 -2.06
N ILE A 382 111.10 -27.50 -1.18
CA ILE A 382 111.83 -26.44 -0.47
C ILE A 382 112.58 -26.98 0.76
N THR A 383 112.02 -27.94 1.50
CA THR A 383 112.71 -28.57 2.64
C THR A 383 113.86 -29.47 2.21
N SER A 384 113.78 -30.08 1.02
CA SER A 384 114.89 -30.84 0.43
C SER A 384 116.04 -29.97 -0.11
N ASN A 385 115.84 -28.65 -0.31
CA ASN A 385 116.86 -27.73 -0.82
C ASN A 385 117.46 -26.78 0.26
N ILE A 386 116.80 -26.59 1.40
CA ILE A 386 117.32 -25.71 2.47
C ILE A 386 118.36 -26.42 3.37
N ILE A 387 118.30 -27.75 3.51
CA ILE A 387 119.29 -28.50 4.32
C ILE A 387 120.63 -28.67 3.57
N THR A 388 120.64 -28.57 2.24
CA THR A 388 121.85 -28.66 1.41
C THR A 388 122.58 -27.32 1.20
N CYS A 389 122.00 -26.18 1.59
CA CYS A 389 122.56 -24.85 1.28
C CYS A 389 123.05 -23.99 2.47
N ASN A 390 122.81 -24.34 3.74
CA ASN A 390 123.30 -23.53 4.88
C ASN A 390 124.47 -24.14 5.68
N ILE A 391 125.18 -25.11 5.11
CA ILE A 391 126.54 -25.48 5.54
C ILE A 391 127.61 -24.55 4.91
N ILE A 392 127.31 -23.75 3.89
CA ILE A 392 128.37 -23.04 3.12
C ILE A 392 127.91 -21.63 2.65
N THR A 393 127.69 -20.70 3.59
CA THR A 393 127.73 -19.21 3.47
C THR A 393 127.12 -18.63 4.76
N CYS A 394 127.76 -17.93 5.70
CA CYS A 394 128.96 -17.10 5.70
C CYS A 394 129.86 -17.47 6.89
N ASN A 395 131.05 -17.97 6.57
CA ASN A 395 132.26 -17.77 7.36
C ASN A 395 132.95 -16.52 6.82
N GLN A 396 133.71 -15.84 7.70
CA GLN A 396 134.50 -14.62 7.51
C GLN A 396 133.69 -13.32 7.68
N SER A 397 133.96 -12.48 8.66
CA SER A 397 135.30 -12.06 9.07
C SER A 397 135.25 -11.36 10.43
N THR A 398 136.24 -11.71 11.26
CA THR A 398 137.03 -10.81 12.13
C THR A 398 136.27 -10.02 13.21
N LEU A 399 136.67 -9.92 14.48
CA LEU A 399 137.88 -10.26 15.23
C LEU A 399 137.68 -9.54 16.59
N THR A 400 138.30 -10.05 17.64
CA THR A 400 138.59 -9.39 18.93
C THR A 400 137.47 -9.26 19.97
N GLY A 401 137.74 -9.94 21.08
CA GLY A 401 136.99 -9.95 22.33
C GLY A 401 137.27 -11.21 23.14
N ASP A 402 138.47 -11.79 23.01
CA ASP A 402 139.00 -12.77 23.96
C ASP A 402 139.60 -12.00 25.14
N THR A 403 139.41 -12.58 26.31
CA THR A 403 140.23 -12.46 27.53
C THR A 403 140.36 -11.11 28.22
N ASP A 404 139.77 -11.02 29.41
CA ASP A 404 140.50 -10.93 30.69
C ASP A 404 139.52 -11.39 31.78
N VAL A 405 139.62 -12.56 32.39
CA VAL A 405 140.71 -13.13 33.20
C VAL A 405 141.12 -12.21 34.36
N ASN A 406 140.86 -12.76 35.55
CA ASN A 406 141.48 -12.52 36.84
C ASN A 406 140.82 -11.59 37.86
N THR A 407 140.18 -12.25 38.82
CA THR A 407 140.67 -12.39 40.20
C THR A 407 140.86 -11.12 41.01
N LEU A 408 140.07 -10.99 42.08
CA LEU A 408 140.50 -10.86 43.49
C LEU A 408 139.21 -10.84 44.34
N GLN A 409 138.81 -11.92 45.03
CA GLN A 409 139.39 -12.46 46.25
C GLN A 409 139.20 -11.54 47.48
N THR A 410 138.59 -12.14 48.51
CA THR A 410 138.92 -11.99 49.95
C THR A 410 138.67 -10.62 50.63
N ILE A 411 137.69 -10.55 51.54
CA ILE A 411 137.77 -10.95 52.97
C ILE A 411 138.54 -9.92 53.81
N LYS A 412 137.82 -9.39 54.81
CA LYS A 412 138.30 -8.74 56.05
C LYS A 412 138.91 -7.35 55.85
N ASN A 413 138.76 -6.39 56.77
CA ASN A 413 138.08 -6.38 58.05
C ASN A 413 137.96 -4.92 58.50
N ALA A 414 137.05 -4.75 59.46
CA ALA A 414 136.92 -3.58 60.30
C ALA A 414 138.27 -2.94 60.65
N ASP A 415 138.40 -1.65 60.41
CA ASP A 415 138.26 -0.69 61.50
C ASP A 415 138.26 0.73 60.95
N GLY A 416 137.87 1.67 61.80
CA GLY A 416 138.01 3.08 61.52
C GLY A 416 139.39 3.42 60.95
N SER A 417 139.35 4.17 59.85
CA SER A 417 140.07 5.42 59.64
C SER A 417 141.53 5.48 60.12
N GLN A 418 142.45 5.75 59.19
CA GLN A 418 143.13 7.06 59.16
C GLN A 418 143.99 7.22 57.91
N VAL A 419 143.74 8.33 57.22
CA VAL A 419 144.71 9.31 56.68
C VAL A 419 146.18 9.01 56.95
N LEU A 420 147.02 9.18 55.93
CA LEU A 420 148.22 10.03 55.99
C LEU A 420 148.96 10.08 54.63
N SER A 421 148.93 11.27 54.04
CA SER A 421 150.03 12.02 53.42
C SER A 421 150.71 11.55 52.11
N ILE A 422 150.84 12.58 51.26
CA ILE A 422 151.88 12.94 50.27
C ILE A 422 153.26 12.38 50.64
N GLU A 423 153.91 11.66 49.72
CA GLU A 423 154.87 12.14 48.71
C GLU A 423 156.30 12.40 49.22
N ASP A 424 157.20 12.01 48.32
CA ASP A 424 158.46 12.62 47.94
C ASP A 424 159.79 12.31 48.64
N PHE A 425 160.66 11.80 47.74
CA PHE A 425 162.11 11.91 47.61
C PHE A 425 163.02 11.00 48.46
N ASP A 426 163.45 9.90 47.81
CA ASP A 426 164.71 9.20 48.08
C ASP A 426 165.68 9.45 46.91
N ALA A 427 166.26 10.64 46.92
CA ALA A 427 167.70 10.75 46.75
C ALA A 427 168.21 11.27 48.08
N LYS A 428 169.02 10.42 48.73
CA LYS A 428 169.91 10.79 49.82
C LYS A 428 170.49 12.18 49.59
N SER A 429 170.56 12.88 50.71
CA SER A 429 171.11 14.22 50.86
C SER A 429 170.03 15.28 50.64
N TYR A 430 169.89 16.18 51.62
CA TYR A 430 169.03 17.38 51.59
C TYR A 430 167.60 17.25 52.17
N HIS A 431 167.53 16.62 53.35
CA HIS A 431 166.45 16.49 54.35
C HIS A 431 165.74 17.79 54.82
N VAL A 432 165.56 18.84 53.99
CA VAL A 432 165.06 20.18 54.45
C VAL A 432 164.00 20.90 53.58
N GLN A 433 163.67 20.53 52.33
CA GLN A 433 162.62 21.27 51.57
C GLN A 433 161.26 20.54 51.38
N SER A 434 161.13 19.22 51.66
CA SER A 434 159.86 18.44 51.58
C SER A 434 158.87 18.68 52.73
N VAL A 435 159.23 19.53 53.71
CA VAL A 435 158.39 19.79 54.89
C VAL A 435 157.34 20.89 54.62
N ILE A 436 157.53 21.76 53.61
CA ILE A 436 156.61 22.89 53.38
C ILE A 436 155.36 22.47 52.58
N THR A 437 155.46 21.55 51.61
CA THR A 437 154.31 21.11 50.78
C THR A 437 153.41 20.07 51.49
N MET A 438 153.95 19.31 52.45
CA MET A 438 153.24 18.26 53.20
C MET A 438 152.03 18.79 53.99
N LEU A 439 152.09 20.05 54.46
CA LEU A 439 151.02 20.65 55.26
C LEU A 439 149.81 21.12 54.43
N GLN A 440 149.95 21.33 53.11
CA GLN A 440 148.83 21.76 52.25
C GLN A 440 147.93 20.59 51.77
N ARG A 441 148.46 19.38 51.53
CA ARG A 441 147.62 18.22 51.13
C ARG A 441 146.82 17.60 52.27
N ALA A 442 147.26 17.74 53.52
CA ALA A 442 146.51 17.21 54.67
C ALA A 442 145.14 17.91 54.86
N ALA A 443 144.98 19.15 54.39
CA ALA A 443 143.71 19.89 54.48
C ALA A 443 142.66 19.41 53.46
N ASP A 444 143.08 19.01 52.26
CA ASP A 444 142.17 18.58 51.19
C ASP A 444 141.69 17.14 51.35
N GLU A 445 142.51 16.25 51.92
CA GLU A 445 142.13 14.84 52.17
C GLU A 445 140.94 14.72 53.15
N LYS A 446 140.85 15.59 54.18
CA LYS A 446 139.76 15.51 55.16
C LYS A 446 138.41 16.02 54.66
N LYS A 447 138.39 16.89 53.65
CA LYS A 447 137.14 17.38 53.05
C LYS A 447 136.49 16.32 52.14
N ALA A 448 137.30 15.47 51.52
CA ALA A 448 136.84 14.37 50.67
C ALA A 448 136.16 13.24 51.45
N GLU A 449 136.65 12.89 52.64
CA GLU A 449 136.07 11.82 53.48
C GLU A 449 134.64 12.12 53.97
N LEU A 450 134.29 13.39 54.21
CA LEU A 450 132.96 13.78 54.68
C LEU A 450 131.88 13.58 53.59
N SER A 451 132.23 13.76 52.32
CA SER A 451 131.28 13.57 51.20
C SER A 451 130.90 12.11 50.96
N LYS A 452 131.85 11.17 51.17
CA LYS A 452 131.63 9.74 50.93
C LYS A 452 130.60 9.13 51.89
N LYS A 453 130.60 9.53 53.16
CA LYS A 453 129.69 8.96 54.17
C LYS A 453 128.22 9.37 53.97
N GLN A 454 127.94 10.53 53.39
CA GLN A 454 126.57 10.96 53.09
C GLN A 454 125.95 10.19 51.89
N GLU A 455 126.77 9.55 51.05
CA GLU A 455 126.29 8.82 49.88
C GLU A 455 125.89 7.37 50.20
N ASP A 456 126.54 6.72 51.17
CA ASP A 456 126.22 5.34 51.55
C ASP A 456 124.88 5.20 52.30
N GLU A 457 124.45 6.22 53.05
CA GLU A 457 123.16 6.21 53.78
C GLU A 457 121.95 6.28 52.83
N ARG A 458 122.12 6.89 51.64
CA ARG A 458 121.09 6.91 50.58
C ARG A 458 120.90 5.56 49.89
N LYS A 459 121.93 4.72 49.81
CA LYS A 459 121.84 3.41 49.12
C LYS A 459 121.07 2.37 49.93
N LYS A 460 121.16 2.41 51.26
CA LYS A 460 120.47 1.44 52.14
C LYS A 460 118.94 1.56 52.05
N THR A 461 118.41 2.78 52.07
CA THR A 461 116.96 3.02 52.04
C THR A 461 116.30 2.66 50.69
N ALA A 462 117.07 2.60 49.60
CA ALA A 462 116.58 2.18 48.29
C ALA A 462 116.38 0.65 48.17
N LEU A 463 117.20 -0.15 48.86
CA LEU A 463 117.17 -1.61 48.78
C LEU A 463 116.02 -2.25 49.60
N GLU A 464 115.64 -1.65 50.74
CA GLU A 464 114.53 -2.16 51.58
C GLU A 464 113.15 -2.08 50.89
N LYS A 465 113.00 -1.30 49.80
CA LYS A 465 111.74 -1.20 49.03
C LYS A 465 111.61 -2.20 47.86
N LYS A 466 112.69 -2.84 47.37
CA LYS A 466 112.66 -3.68 46.15
C LYS A 466 112.33 -5.16 46.40
N ILE A 467 112.72 -5.71 47.55
CA ILE A 467 112.63 -7.14 47.85
C ILE A 467 111.21 -7.74 47.68
N PRO A 468 110.10 -7.07 48.08
CA PRO A 468 108.76 -7.65 47.94
C PRO A 468 108.26 -7.79 46.49
N LEU A 469 108.81 -7.02 45.54
CA LEU A 469 108.41 -7.07 44.13
C LEU A 469 108.94 -8.33 43.44
N ASP A 470 110.20 -8.69 43.70
CA ASP A 470 110.87 -9.81 43.04
C ASP A 470 110.27 -11.19 43.45
N GLU A 471 109.69 -11.31 44.65
CA GLU A 471 109.02 -12.55 45.09
C GLU A 471 107.73 -12.84 44.30
N THR A 472 107.07 -11.82 43.76
CA THR A 472 105.83 -11.99 42.98
C THR A 472 106.09 -12.49 41.56
N GLU A 473 107.18 -12.06 40.92
CA GLU A 473 107.54 -12.49 39.56
C GLU A 473 107.92 -13.98 39.52
N ILE A 474 108.63 -14.48 40.52
CA ILE A 474 109.08 -15.88 40.58
C ILE A 474 107.89 -16.85 40.61
N LYS A 475 106.79 -16.50 41.29
CA LYS A 475 105.58 -17.35 41.32
C LYS A 475 104.92 -17.47 39.96
N THR A 476 104.84 -16.38 39.20
CA THR A 476 104.16 -16.37 37.89
C THR A 476 104.88 -17.21 36.84
N LEU A 477 106.21 -17.25 36.87
CA LEU A 477 107.00 -18.03 35.91
C LEU A 477 106.92 -19.54 36.17
N ALA A 478 106.76 -19.98 37.42
CA ALA A 478 106.64 -21.40 37.76
C ALA A 478 105.35 -22.04 37.23
N ASP A 479 104.22 -21.30 37.24
CA ASP A 479 102.94 -21.79 36.73
C ASP A 479 102.94 -21.94 35.20
N GLN A 480 103.66 -21.07 34.48
CA GLN A 480 103.73 -21.13 33.01
C GLN A 480 104.51 -22.33 32.49
N ILE A 481 105.55 -22.78 33.20
CA ILE A 481 106.36 -23.92 32.79
C ILE A 481 105.55 -25.23 32.88
N ASN A 482 104.77 -25.42 33.94
CA ASN A 482 103.96 -26.64 34.12
C ASN A 482 102.89 -26.83 33.03
N VAL A 483 102.30 -25.75 32.53
CA VAL A 483 101.30 -25.82 31.45
C VAL A 483 101.94 -26.25 30.14
N ALA A 484 103.12 -25.72 29.81
CA ALA A 484 103.81 -26.04 28.56
C ALA A 484 104.28 -27.50 28.50
N GLU A 485 104.69 -28.09 29.62
CA GLU A 485 105.14 -29.50 29.65
C GLU A 485 103.99 -30.49 29.40
N GLN A 486 102.78 -30.20 29.89
CA GLN A 486 101.62 -31.07 29.65
C GLN A 486 101.14 -31.04 28.19
N GLU A 487 101.22 -29.89 27.52
CA GLU A 487 100.83 -29.78 26.10
C GLU A 487 101.79 -30.54 25.17
N LEU A 488 103.09 -30.54 25.47
CA LEU A 488 104.09 -31.15 24.59
C LEU A 488 103.95 -32.68 24.54
N VAL A 489 103.64 -33.32 25.67
CA VAL A 489 103.40 -34.77 25.73
C VAL A 489 102.12 -35.15 24.98
N ARG A 490 101.08 -34.31 25.02
CA ARG A 490 99.83 -34.54 24.28
C ARG A 490 100.05 -34.45 22.77
N LEU A 491 100.80 -33.46 22.30
CA LEU A 491 101.11 -33.29 20.88
C LEU A 491 101.97 -34.42 20.33
N GLN A 492 102.89 -34.97 21.13
CA GLN A 492 103.69 -36.14 20.69
C GLN A 492 102.86 -37.40 20.49
N THR A 493 101.81 -37.61 21.29
CA THR A 493 100.88 -38.74 21.12
C THR A 493 99.92 -38.55 19.96
N GLU A 494 99.46 -37.32 19.71
CA GLU A 494 98.65 -36.99 18.52
C GLU A 494 99.44 -37.17 17.22
N TYR A 495 100.72 -36.73 17.18
CA TYR A 495 101.55 -36.87 15.99
C TYR A 495 101.80 -38.33 15.60
N ALA A 496 102.05 -39.21 16.58
CA ALA A 496 102.26 -40.63 16.32
C ALA A 496 101.01 -41.34 15.77
N ASN A 497 99.81 -40.88 16.14
CA ASN A 497 98.55 -41.41 15.60
C ASN A 497 98.28 -40.89 14.17
N GLU A 498 98.53 -39.62 13.91
CA GLU A 498 98.39 -39.04 12.56
C GLU A 498 99.33 -39.70 11.55
N GLU A 499 100.58 -40.01 11.92
CA GLU A 499 101.51 -40.71 11.04
C GLU A 499 101.04 -42.12 10.66
N LYS A 500 100.33 -42.80 11.56
CA LYS A 500 99.74 -44.11 11.30
C LYS A 500 98.53 -44.01 10.37
N ASN A 501 97.65 -43.03 10.60
CA ASN A 501 96.47 -42.78 9.75
C ASN A 501 96.86 -42.33 8.34
N LEU A 502 97.93 -41.55 8.19
CA LEU A 502 98.39 -41.05 6.89
C LEU A 502 98.98 -42.18 6.01
N ASN A 503 99.54 -43.22 6.62
CA ASN A 503 99.97 -44.42 5.90
C ASN A 503 98.78 -45.30 5.48
N GLU A 504 97.73 -45.41 6.30
CA GLU A 504 96.49 -46.11 5.91
C GLU A 504 95.72 -45.35 4.80
N LEU A 505 95.69 -44.01 4.82
CA LEU A 505 95.05 -43.20 3.76
C LEU A 505 95.81 -43.29 2.42
N LYS A 506 97.14 -43.40 2.43
CA LYS A 506 97.93 -43.57 1.19
C LYS A 506 97.63 -44.88 0.47
N GLU A 507 97.23 -45.93 1.20
CA GLU A 507 96.77 -47.20 0.61
C GLU A 507 95.35 -47.10 0.02
N GLN A 508 94.47 -46.25 0.59
CA GLN A 508 93.08 -46.09 0.14
C GLN A 508 92.89 -45.14 -1.05
N VAL A 509 93.85 -44.25 -1.35
CA VAL A 509 93.76 -43.23 -2.44
C VAL A 509 94.18 -43.76 -3.83
N ARG A 510 94.45 -45.07 -3.99
CA ARG A 510 94.72 -45.65 -5.33
C ARG A 510 93.48 -45.90 -6.20
N ASP A 511 92.26 -45.92 -5.64
CA ASP A 511 91.05 -46.38 -6.35
C ASP A 511 89.85 -45.39 -6.33
N VAL A 512 90.08 -44.09 -6.57
CA VAL A 512 89.01 -43.14 -6.95
C VAL A 512 89.41 -42.39 -8.22
N THR A 513 88.84 -42.79 -9.36
CA THR A 513 89.23 -42.32 -10.70
C THR A 513 88.46 -41.06 -11.16
N LYS A 514 89.16 -40.24 -11.95
CA LYS A 514 88.77 -38.96 -12.58
C LYS A 514 87.44 -38.98 -13.38
N GLU A 515 86.86 -40.15 -13.65
CA GLU A 515 85.68 -40.34 -14.51
C GLU A 515 84.34 -40.07 -13.79
N GLY A 516 84.24 -40.32 -12.48
CA GLY A 516 82.99 -40.10 -11.73
C GLY A 516 82.60 -38.62 -11.60
N VAL A 517 83.59 -37.74 -11.42
CA VAL A 517 83.39 -36.30 -11.25
C VAL A 517 83.11 -35.60 -12.60
N GLN A 518 83.76 -36.05 -13.68
CA GLN A 518 83.52 -35.50 -15.03
C GLN A 518 82.11 -35.80 -15.55
N THR A 519 81.53 -36.94 -15.15
CA THR A 519 80.17 -37.33 -15.56
C THR A 519 79.11 -36.42 -14.92
N GLN A 520 79.26 -36.08 -13.65
CA GLN A 520 78.35 -35.13 -12.96
C GLN A 520 78.45 -33.71 -13.52
N ILE A 521 79.65 -33.24 -13.86
CA ILE A 521 79.83 -31.92 -14.49
C ILE A 521 79.12 -31.86 -15.84
N ASN A 522 79.24 -32.91 -16.66
CA ASN A 522 78.57 -32.97 -17.97
C ASN A 522 77.04 -33.01 -17.84
N GLU A 523 76.50 -33.70 -16.84
CA GLU A 523 75.05 -33.79 -16.62
C GLU A 523 74.46 -32.44 -16.17
N PHE A 524 75.13 -31.71 -15.27
CA PHE A 524 74.72 -30.37 -14.87
C PHE A 524 74.87 -29.34 -16.00
N THR A 525 75.88 -29.50 -16.86
CA THR A 525 76.09 -28.63 -18.01
C THR A 525 75.01 -28.83 -19.07
N LEU A 526 74.54 -30.06 -19.28
CA LEU A 526 73.44 -30.36 -20.21
C LEU A 526 72.09 -29.84 -19.69
N LYS A 527 71.79 -30.00 -18.39
CA LYS A 527 70.58 -29.45 -17.76
C LYS A 527 70.55 -27.92 -17.83
N LYS A 528 71.70 -27.26 -17.60
CA LYS A 528 71.84 -25.81 -17.76
C LYS A 528 71.53 -25.37 -19.19
N ARG A 529 72.09 -26.04 -20.20
CA ARG A 529 71.86 -25.70 -21.61
C ARG A 529 70.38 -25.83 -22.02
N ASN A 530 69.71 -26.90 -21.61
CA ASN A 530 68.27 -27.08 -21.90
C ASN A 530 67.39 -26.03 -21.22
N LEU A 531 67.73 -25.64 -19.98
CA LEU A 531 67.04 -24.56 -19.27
C LEU A 531 67.30 -23.20 -19.92
N GLU A 532 68.51 -22.94 -20.43
CA GLU A 532 68.84 -21.72 -21.18
C GLU A 532 68.09 -21.64 -22.52
N GLU A 533 67.96 -22.76 -23.25
CA GLU A 533 67.20 -22.81 -24.51
C GLU A 533 65.69 -22.63 -24.28
N ASN A 534 65.13 -23.25 -23.24
CA ASN A 534 63.74 -23.00 -22.84
C ASN A 534 63.54 -21.56 -22.35
N ARG A 535 64.53 -20.96 -21.69
CA ARG A 535 64.48 -19.55 -21.28
C ARG A 535 64.40 -18.64 -22.50
N GLU A 536 65.19 -18.91 -23.54
CA GLU A 536 65.20 -18.06 -24.75
C GLU A 536 63.89 -18.19 -25.54
N LYS A 537 63.37 -19.42 -25.72
CA LYS A 537 62.05 -19.63 -26.35
C LYS A 537 60.91 -18.96 -25.56
N THR A 538 60.98 -19.01 -24.23
CA THR A 538 60.01 -18.34 -23.35
C THR A 538 60.14 -16.82 -23.42
N ARG A 539 61.36 -16.31 -23.61
CA ARG A 539 61.64 -14.87 -23.74
C ARG A 539 61.14 -14.31 -25.07
N GLU A 540 61.32 -15.04 -26.17
CA GLU A 540 60.77 -14.68 -27.48
C GLU A 540 59.23 -14.71 -27.47
N ALA A 541 58.63 -15.73 -26.84
CA ALA A 541 57.19 -15.77 -26.64
C ALA A 541 56.71 -14.58 -25.79
N TYR A 542 57.37 -14.29 -24.67
CA TYR A 542 57.05 -13.14 -23.81
C TYR A 542 57.14 -11.80 -24.58
N HIS A 543 58.17 -11.61 -25.40
CA HIS A 543 58.35 -10.38 -26.17
C HIS A 543 57.28 -10.21 -27.26
N ASN A 544 56.85 -11.31 -27.90
CA ASN A 544 55.73 -11.28 -28.83
C ASN A 544 54.39 -10.98 -28.12
N TYR A 545 54.17 -11.56 -26.93
CA TYR A 545 52.98 -11.25 -26.12
C TYR A 545 53.00 -9.80 -25.62
N GLU A 546 54.15 -9.26 -25.24
CA GLU A 546 54.29 -7.86 -24.80
C GLU A 546 54.02 -6.89 -25.97
N LYS A 547 54.57 -7.17 -27.16
CA LYS A 547 54.29 -6.40 -28.37
C LYS A 547 52.80 -6.42 -28.75
N ASN A 548 52.15 -7.59 -28.65
CA ASN A 548 50.72 -7.72 -28.91
C ASN A 548 49.88 -7.00 -27.84
N ARG A 549 50.27 -7.08 -26.56
CA ARG A 549 49.61 -6.36 -25.46
C ARG A 549 49.71 -4.85 -25.62
N GLU A 550 50.84 -4.33 -26.07
CA GLU A 550 51.01 -2.89 -26.34
C GLU A 550 50.10 -2.44 -27.50
N THR A 551 49.96 -3.26 -28.55
CA THR A 551 49.02 -2.97 -29.65
C THR A 551 47.56 -3.07 -29.22
N GLU A 552 47.20 -4.05 -28.39
CA GLU A 552 45.85 -4.23 -27.86
C GLU A 552 45.47 -3.13 -26.86
N LYS A 553 46.41 -2.68 -26.01
CA LYS A 553 46.22 -1.50 -25.14
C LYS A 553 45.95 -0.22 -25.95
N GLY A 554 46.67 -0.03 -27.06
CA GLY A 554 46.43 1.10 -27.97
C GLY A 554 45.01 1.07 -28.57
N VAL A 555 44.53 -0.12 -28.95
CA VAL A 555 43.17 -0.31 -29.47
C VAL A 555 42.11 -0.12 -28.38
N ILE A 556 42.37 -0.59 -27.14
CA ILE A 556 41.48 -0.41 -25.98
C ILE A 556 41.35 1.07 -25.59
N GLN A 557 42.43 1.83 -25.57
CA GLN A 557 42.37 3.28 -25.27
C GLN A 557 41.55 4.06 -26.31
N MET A 558 41.63 3.67 -27.58
CA MET A 558 40.82 4.27 -28.64
C MET A 558 39.33 3.93 -28.49
N LEU A 559 39.01 2.70 -28.08
CA LEU A 559 37.63 2.24 -27.86
C LEU A 559 37.00 2.83 -26.60
N LEU A 560 37.76 2.98 -25.51
CA LEU A 560 37.27 3.63 -24.29
C LEU A 560 36.89 5.10 -24.54
N ARG A 561 37.68 5.80 -25.36
CA ARG A 561 37.36 7.18 -25.76
C ARG A 561 36.09 7.27 -26.62
N GLN A 562 35.83 6.27 -27.46
CA GLN A 562 34.58 6.19 -28.23
C GLN A 562 33.37 5.83 -27.36
N ILE A 563 33.57 5.02 -26.30
CA ILE A 563 32.53 4.69 -25.33
C ILE A 563 32.15 5.93 -24.50
N GLU A 564 33.11 6.70 -24.00
CA GLU A 564 32.86 7.97 -23.29
C GLU A 564 32.10 8.99 -24.17
N GLU A 565 32.39 9.02 -25.48
CA GLU A 565 31.65 9.87 -26.43
C GLU A 565 30.22 9.37 -26.68
N THR A 566 29.96 8.05 -26.60
CA THR A 566 28.60 7.48 -26.71
C THR A 566 27.79 7.48 -25.41
N GLU A 567 28.42 7.35 -24.24
CA GLU A 567 27.76 7.48 -22.93
C GLU A 567 27.27 8.91 -22.69
N LYS A 568 28.00 9.91 -23.21
CA LYS A 568 27.50 11.30 -23.24
C LYS A 568 26.33 11.52 -24.20
N ALA A 569 26.11 10.61 -25.16
CA ALA A 569 25.04 10.72 -26.17
C ALA A 569 23.79 9.89 -25.84
N ILE A 570 23.87 8.90 -24.94
CA ILE A 570 22.74 8.04 -24.53
C ILE A 570 22.55 8.18 -23.03
N SER A 571 21.84 9.24 -22.62
CA SER A 571 21.23 9.32 -21.28
C SER A 571 19.73 9.07 -21.43
N PHE A 572 19.32 7.80 -21.39
CA PHE A 572 17.98 7.40 -20.99
C PHE A 572 18.15 6.40 -19.83
N PRO A 573 17.71 6.74 -18.60
CA PRO A 573 17.89 5.87 -17.44
C PRO A 573 17.08 4.59 -17.59
N GLU A 574 17.72 3.44 -17.34
CA GLU A 574 17.11 2.10 -17.35
C GLU A 574 15.92 1.98 -16.39
N GLU A 575 15.87 2.81 -15.34
CA GLU A 575 14.76 2.95 -14.38
C GLU A 575 13.44 3.43 -15.03
N GLU A 576 13.48 4.29 -16.06
CA GLU A 576 12.26 4.86 -16.65
C GLU A 576 11.51 3.83 -17.51
N ILE A 577 12.25 2.90 -18.14
CA ILE A 577 11.69 1.83 -18.96
C ILE A 577 11.06 0.75 -18.08
N GLU A 578 11.70 0.41 -16.95
CA GLU A 578 11.16 -0.57 -16.00
C GLU A 578 9.91 -0.05 -15.30
N LYS A 579 9.85 1.27 -15.01
CA LYS A 579 8.66 1.95 -14.50
C LYS A 579 7.50 1.90 -15.50
N GLN A 580 7.73 2.22 -16.77
CA GLN A 580 6.69 2.15 -17.81
C GLN A 580 6.17 0.72 -18.03
N ALA A 581 7.03 -0.29 -17.95
CA ALA A 581 6.63 -1.69 -18.03
C ALA A 581 5.77 -2.12 -16.81
N GLY A 582 6.06 -1.59 -15.63
CA GLY A 582 5.24 -1.77 -14.42
C GLY A 582 3.84 -1.17 -14.55
N GLU A 583 3.76 0.09 -14.97
CA GLU A 583 2.48 0.81 -15.16
C GLU A 583 1.56 0.12 -16.19
N LEU A 584 2.14 -0.43 -17.27
CA LEU A 584 1.38 -1.16 -18.28
C LEU A 584 0.86 -2.51 -17.75
N ARG A 585 1.59 -3.19 -16.85
CA ARG A 585 1.11 -4.42 -16.21
C ARG A 585 -0.03 -4.15 -15.23
N GLU A 586 0.04 -3.07 -14.46
CA GLU A 586 -1.04 -2.67 -13.56
C GLU A 586 -2.31 -2.33 -14.34
N LYS A 587 -2.20 -1.51 -15.40
CA LYS A 587 -3.34 -1.21 -16.29
C LYS A 587 -3.96 -2.46 -16.92
N ARG A 588 -3.15 -3.46 -17.27
CA ARG A 588 -3.65 -4.73 -17.81
C ARG A 588 -4.47 -5.51 -16.77
N ASN A 589 -3.96 -5.62 -15.55
CA ASN A 589 -4.63 -6.33 -14.47
C ASN A 589 -5.96 -5.65 -14.10
N GLU A 590 -5.96 -4.31 -14.03
CA GLU A 590 -7.17 -3.52 -13.78
C GLU A 590 -8.23 -3.75 -14.87
N MET A 591 -7.82 -3.82 -16.15
CA MET A 591 -8.73 -4.14 -17.25
C MET A 591 -9.28 -5.58 -17.19
N GLU A 592 -8.47 -6.57 -16.77
CA GLU A 592 -8.93 -7.96 -16.61
C GLU A 592 -9.94 -8.10 -15.46
N GLU A 593 -9.73 -7.43 -14.34
CA GLU A 593 -10.65 -7.43 -13.20
C GLU A 593 -11.97 -6.72 -13.54
N ASN A 594 -11.91 -5.58 -14.23
CA ASN A 594 -13.08 -4.88 -14.75
C ASN A 594 -13.88 -5.73 -15.74
N ARG A 595 -13.21 -6.50 -16.60
CA ARG A 595 -13.87 -7.42 -17.54
C ARG A 595 -14.55 -8.58 -16.81
N ALA A 596 -13.89 -9.17 -15.81
CA ALA A 596 -14.45 -10.25 -15.01
C ALA A 596 -15.71 -9.80 -14.26
N SER A 597 -15.65 -8.62 -13.62
CA SER A 597 -16.79 -8.00 -12.92
C SER A 597 -17.97 -7.73 -13.85
N LYS A 598 -17.73 -7.15 -15.04
CA LYS A 598 -18.80 -6.93 -16.04
C LYS A 598 -19.43 -8.23 -16.53
N TYR A 599 -18.64 -9.29 -16.67
CA TYR A 599 -19.13 -10.59 -17.16
C TYR A 599 -20.03 -11.30 -16.13
N THR A 600 -19.68 -11.25 -14.84
CA THR A 600 -20.55 -11.75 -13.75
C THR A 600 -21.87 -10.97 -13.67
N SER A 601 -21.82 -9.64 -13.79
CA SER A 601 -23.04 -8.81 -13.84
C SER A 601 -23.92 -9.14 -15.06
N TYR A 602 -23.33 -9.35 -16.24
CA TYR A 602 -24.09 -9.78 -17.42
C TYR A 602 -24.81 -11.12 -17.21
N CYS A 603 -24.13 -12.12 -16.63
CA CYS A 603 -24.72 -13.43 -16.38
C CYS A 603 -25.89 -13.35 -15.40
N THR A 604 -25.72 -12.61 -14.31
CA THR A 604 -26.79 -12.41 -13.31
C THR A 604 -27.97 -11.63 -13.89
N ASN A 605 -27.74 -10.55 -14.65
CA ASN A 605 -28.80 -9.77 -15.29
C ASN A 605 -29.58 -10.59 -16.32
N ARG A 606 -28.90 -11.47 -17.06
CA ARG A 606 -29.53 -12.42 -17.98
C ARG A 606 -30.44 -13.41 -17.26
N GLU A 607 -30.09 -13.86 -16.06
CA GLU A 607 -30.96 -14.73 -15.24
C GLU A 607 -32.15 -13.96 -14.66
N ILE A 608 -31.96 -12.73 -14.19
CA ILE A 608 -33.06 -11.86 -13.73
C ILE A 608 -34.06 -11.64 -14.87
N CYS A 609 -33.60 -11.29 -16.07
CA CYS A 609 -34.48 -11.06 -17.22
C CYS A 609 -35.34 -12.29 -17.52
N LYS A 610 -34.78 -13.51 -17.42
CA LYS A 610 -35.55 -14.75 -17.58
C LYS A 610 -36.61 -14.90 -16.49
N ASN A 611 -36.27 -14.60 -15.24
CA ASN A 611 -37.19 -14.69 -14.11
C ASN A 611 -38.30 -13.64 -14.17
N VAL A 612 -37.99 -12.41 -14.54
CA VAL A 612 -38.97 -11.32 -14.75
C VAL A 612 -39.94 -11.69 -15.86
N ASN A 613 -39.44 -12.17 -17.01
CA ASN A 613 -40.30 -12.63 -18.11
C ASN A 613 -41.22 -13.78 -17.69
N LYS A 614 -40.76 -14.68 -16.82
CA LYS A 614 -41.60 -15.75 -16.26
C LYS A 614 -42.70 -15.17 -15.36
N LYS A 615 -42.33 -14.31 -14.40
CA LYS A 615 -43.30 -13.68 -13.49
C LYS A 615 -44.31 -12.79 -14.20
N GLN A 616 -43.90 -12.08 -15.25
CA GLN A 616 -44.81 -11.26 -16.06
C GLN A 616 -45.91 -12.11 -16.72
N LYS A 617 -45.57 -13.31 -17.20
CA LYS A 617 -46.56 -14.27 -17.72
C LYS A 617 -47.51 -14.75 -16.63
N ASP A 618 -47.01 -15.05 -15.44
CA ASP A 618 -47.82 -15.51 -14.30
C ASP A 618 -48.79 -14.40 -13.83
N ILE A 619 -48.33 -13.14 -13.79
CA ILE A 619 -49.17 -11.97 -13.46
C ILE A 619 -50.27 -11.80 -14.50
N ALA A 620 -49.95 -11.84 -15.79
CA ALA A 620 -50.95 -11.69 -16.86
C ALA A 620 -52.05 -12.77 -16.77
N GLN A 621 -51.69 -14.03 -16.47
CA GLN A 621 -52.66 -15.10 -16.26
C GLN A 621 -53.54 -14.86 -15.02
N THR A 622 -52.96 -14.29 -13.96
CA THR A 622 -53.67 -13.99 -12.71
C THR A 622 -54.62 -12.81 -12.89
N GLU A 623 -54.20 -11.76 -13.60
CA GLU A 623 -55.04 -10.59 -13.94
C GLU A 623 -56.26 -11.00 -14.77
N GLN A 624 -56.10 -11.88 -15.76
CA GLN A 624 -57.23 -12.40 -16.53
C GLN A 624 -58.27 -13.09 -15.63
N LYS A 625 -57.81 -13.86 -14.64
CA LYS A 625 -58.71 -14.50 -13.67
C LYS A 625 -59.36 -13.47 -12.73
N TYR A 626 -58.59 -12.48 -12.30
CA TYR A 626 -59.08 -11.44 -11.41
C TYR A 626 -60.18 -10.60 -12.05
N VAL A 627 -60.09 -10.27 -13.34
CA VAL A 627 -61.10 -9.43 -14.03
C VAL A 627 -62.50 -10.03 -13.96
N TRP A 628 -62.67 -11.30 -14.30
CA TRP A 628 -64.01 -11.92 -14.27
C TRP A 628 -64.46 -12.21 -12.83
N MET A 629 -63.54 -12.59 -11.94
CA MET A 629 -63.86 -12.86 -10.54
C MET A 629 -64.28 -11.59 -9.79
N LYS A 630 -63.63 -10.46 -10.09
CA LYS A 630 -64.02 -9.14 -9.62
C LYS A 630 -65.40 -8.76 -10.17
N SER A 631 -65.64 -8.96 -11.46
CA SER A 631 -66.95 -8.69 -12.06
C SER A 631 -68.08 -9.51 -11.40
N LEU A 632 -67.80 -10.78 -11.08
CA LEU A 632 -68.73 -11.64 -10.34
C LEU A 632 -68.95 -11.14 -8.90
N SER A 633 -67.88 -10.77 -8.20
CA SER A 633 -67.93 -10.22 -6.85
C SER A 633 -68.70 -8.90 -6.78
N ASP A 634 -68.43 -7.98 -7.72
CA ASP A 634 -69.11 -6.69 -7.83
C ASP A 634 -70.59 -6.87 -8.18
N THR A 635 -70.94 -7.91 -8.95
CA THR A 635 -72.32 -8.30 -9.23
C THR A 635 -73.02 -8.84 -7.98
N ALA A 636 -72.38 -9.74 -7.24
CA ALA A 636 -72.98 -10.35 -6.04
C ALA A 636 -73.12 -9.36 -4.87
N SER A 637 -72.24 -8.36 -4.78
CA SER A 637 -72.26 -7.31 -3.75
C SER A 637 -73.07 -6.07 -4.13
N GLY A 638 -73.67 -6.04 -5.33
CA GLY A 638 -74.45 -4.88 -5.79
C GLY A 638 -73.61 -3.62 -6.04
N MET A 639 -72.30 -3.74 -6.23
CA MET A 639 -71.38 -2.62 -6.47
C MET A 639 -71.20 -2.28 -7.96
N LEU A 640 -71.93 -2.96 -8.85
CA LEU A 640 -71.82 -2.77 -10.30
C LEU A 640 -72.38 -1.40 -10.73
N ASN A 641 -71.55 -0.60 -11.39
CA ASN A 641 -71.91 0.74 -11.84
C ASN A 641 -73.06 0.71 -12.86
N GLY A 642 -74.06 1.60 -12.68
CA GLY A 642 -75.18 1.75 -13.61
C GLY A 642 -76.35 0.77 -13.41
N LYS A 643 -76.27 -0.14 -12.45
CA LYS A 643 -77.39 -1.01 -12.05
C LYS A 643 -77.85 -0.72 -10.62
N ALA A 644 -79.04 -1.23 -10.27
CA ALA A 644 -79.55 -1.15 -8.91
C ALA A 644 -78.57 -1.85 -7.94
N LYS A 645 -78.27 -1.19 -6.81
CA LYS A 645 -77.35 -1.69 -5.79
C LYS A 645 -78.04 -2.73 -4.91
N ILE A 646 -78.23 -3.92 -5.45
CA ILE A 646 -78.92 -5.02 -4.78
C ILE A 646 -77.89 -6.11 -4.50
N GLU A 647 -77.72 -6.46 -3.24
CA GLU A 647 -76.89 -7.60 -2.82
C GLU A 647 -77.58 -8.92 -3.22
N LEU A 648 -76.80 -9.98 -3.46
CA LEU A 648 -77.34 -11.28 -3.88
C LEU A 648 -78.37 -11.83 -2.89
N GLU A 649 -78.15 -11.64 -1.59
CA GLU A 649 -79.10 -12.04 -0.54
C GLU A 649 -80.44 -11.32 -0.70
N THR A 650 -80.39 -9.99 -0.88
CA THR A 650 -81.59 -9.16 -1.09
C THR A 650 -82.30 -9.55 -2.39
N TYR A 651 -81.57 -9.85 -3.46
CA TYR A 651 -82.17 -10.32 -4.73
C TYR A 651 -82.95 -11.63 -4.53
N VAL A 652 -82.40 -12.58 -3.76
CA VAL A 652 -83.09 -13.83 -3.42
C VAL A 652 -84.31 -13.57 -2.53
N GLN A 653 -84.18 -12.68 -1.54
CA GLN A 653 -85.30 -12.28 -0.68
C GLN A 653 -86.43 -11.63 -1.45
N MET A 654 -86.13 -10.79 -2.45
CA MET A 654 -87.15 -10.19 -3.33
C MET A 654 -88.00 -11.26 -4.02
N ALA A 655 -87.38 -12.32 -4.53
CA ALA A 655 -88.11 -13.42 -5.17
C ALA A 655 -89.04 -14.16 -4.20
N TYR A 656 -88.61 -14.38 -2.95
CA TYR A 656 -89.48 -14.97 -1.92
C TYR A 656 -90.60 -13.99 -1.51
N PHE A 657 -90.28 -12.71 -1.40
CA PHE A 657 -91.23 -11.68 -1.04
C PHE A 657 -92.33 -11.53 -2.08
N ASP A 658 -91.98 -11.52 -3.38
CA ASP A 658 -92.97 -11.48 -4.48
C ASP A 658 -93.93 -12.67 -4.43
N ARG A 659 -93.44 -13.87 -4.05
CA ARG A 659 -94.31 -15.05 -3.86
C ARG A 659 -95.26 -14.88 -2.67
N ILE A 660 -94.74 -14.37 -1.55
CA ILE A 660 -95.56 -14.05 -0.37
C ILE A 660 -96.66 -13.05 -0.74
N LEU A 661 -96.33 -12.00 -1.52
CA LEU A 661 -97.32 -11.01 -1.98
C LEU A 661 -98.39 -11.63 -2.86
N ILE A 662 -98.04 -12.52 -3.80
CA ILE A 662 -99.02 -13.24 -4.62
C ILE A 662 -99.99 -14.04 -3.75
N ARG A 663 -99.51 -14.69 -2.69
CA ARG A 663 -100.35 -15.44 -1.73
C ARG A 663 -101.20 -14.51 -0.87
N ALA A 664 -100.61 -13.42 -0.39
CA ALA A 664 -101.30 -12.40 0.42
C ALA A 664 -102.45 -11.74 -0.37
N ASN A 665 -102.21 -11.38 -1.63
CA ASN A 665 -103.17 -10.68 -2.48
C ASN A 665 -104.43 -11.48 -2.77
N ARG A 666 -104.37 -12.83 -2.78
CA ARG A 666 -105.59 -13.66 -2.88
C ARG A 666 -106.60 -13.33 -1.78
N ARG A 667 -106.10 -13.08 -0.57
CA ARG A 667 -106.93 -12.73 0.59
C ARG A 667 -107.18 -11.24 0.67
N MET A 668 -106.18 -10.41 0.37
CA MET A 668 -106.35 -8.95 0.33
C MET A 668 -107.48 -8.55 -0.62
N LEU A 669 -107.54 -9.15 -1.81
CA LEU A 669 -108.61 -8.91 -2.77
C LEU A 669 -109.98 -9.36 -2.26
N THR A 670 -110.05 -10.46 -1.50
CA THR A 670 -111.32 -10.95 -0.92
C THR A 670 -111.78 -10.04 0.22
N MET A 671 -110.87 -9.66 1.12
CA MET A 671 -111.17 -8.84 2.31
C MET A 671 -111.47 -7.38 1.96
N SER A 672 -110.83 -6.84 0.92
CA SER A 672 -111.04 -5.47 0.45
C SER A 672 -112.09 -5.38 -0.67
N SER A 673 -112.84 -6.45 -0.94
CA SER A 673 -113.82 -6.49 -2.05
C SER A 673 -113.24 -6.09 -3.41
N GLY A 674 -111.96 -6.41 -3.64
CA GLY A 674 -111.21 -6.13 -4.86
C GLY A 674 -110.53 -4.76 -4.90
N GLN A 675 -110.61 -3.96 -3.84
CA GLN A 675 -110.10 -2.58 -3.84
C GLN A 675 -108.57 -2.50 -3.77
N TYR A 676 -107.91 -3.33 -2.96
CA TYR A 676 -106.49 -3.19 -2.67
C TYR A 676 -105.65 -4.39 -3.10
N GLU A 677 -104.49 -4.11 -3.69
CA GLU A 677 -103.46 -5.10 -4.00
C GLU A 677 -102.09 -4.64 -3.50
N LEU A 678 -101.40 -5.51 -2.76
CA LEU A 678 -100.04 -5.26 -2.27
C LEU A 678 -99.04 -5.53 -3.39
N LYS A 679 -98.15 -4.58 -3.67
CA LYS A 679 -97.04 -4.76 -4.60
C LYS A 679 -95.73 -4.35 -3.95
N ARG A 680 -94.63 -4.90 -4.46
CA ARG A 680 -93.29 -4.46 -4.11
C ARG A 680 -93.00 -3.12 -4.79
N GLU A 681 -92.37 -2.20 -4.07
CA GLU A 681 -91.93 -0.93 -4.63
C GLU A 681 -90.72 -1.18 -5.54
N GLU A 682 -90.84 -0.75 -6.81
CA GLU A 682 -89.78 -0.90 -7.82
C GLU A 682 -88.98 0.39 -8.01
N GLU A 683 -89.58 1.54 -7.68
CA GLU A 683 -88.95 2.85 -7.82
C GLU A 683 -88.32 3.28 -6.49
N THR A 684 -86.99 3.29 -6.47
CA THR A 684 -86.26 3.82 -5.30
C THR A 684 -86.01 5.32 -5.48
N GLY A 685 -86.64 6.12 -4.62
CA GLY A 685 -86.17 7.47 -4.34
C GLY A 685 -84.77 7.40 -3.73
N SER A 686 -83.79 8.02 -4.38
CA SER A 686 -82.47 8.41 -3.86
C SER A 686 -81.84 7.60 -2.70
N ARG A 687 -81.03 6.61 -3.09
CA ARG A 687 -79.62 6.40 -2.67
C ARG A 687 -79.19 6.02 -1.23
N LYS A 688 -80.05 5.71 -0.25
CA LYS A 688 -79.52 5.25 1.07
C LYS A 688 -80.20 4.09 1.77
N GLU A 689 -81.40 3.67 1.38
CA GLU A 689 -82.10 2.56 2.05
C GLU A 689 -82.03 1.29 1.20
N LYS A 690 -82.06 0.12 1.86
CA LYS A 690 -81.93 -1.20 1.22
C LYS A 690 -83.03 -1.38 0.17
N ALA A 691 -82.68 -1.09 -1.08
CA ALA A 691 -83.58 -1.13 -2.22
C ALA A 691 -84.14 -2.55 -2.42
N GLY A 692 -85.46 -2.68 -2.50
CA GLY A 692 -86.09 -3.89 -3.05
C GLY A 692 -87.12 -4.59 -2.18
N LEU A 693 -87.22 -4.30 -0.87
CA LEU A 693 -88.21 -4.94 0.04
C LEU A 693 -89.33 -4.01 0.51
N GLU A 694 -89.42 -2.81 -0.06
CA GLU A 694 -90.49 -1.87 0.27
C GLU A 694 -91.83 -2.29 -0.34
N LEU A 695 -92.90 -1.89 0.32
CA LEU A 695 -94.28 -2.23 -0.03
C LEU A 695 -95.07 -1.00 -0.46
N CYS A 696 -95.90 -1.20 -1.47
CA CYS A 696 -96.91 -0.25 -1.92
C CYS A 696 -98.26 -0.94 -2.05
N VAL A 697 -99.32 -0.14 -2.07
CA VAL A 697 -100.68 -0.60 -2.33
C VAL A 697 -101.16 0.03 -3.62
N ILE A 698 -101.66 -0.80 -4.52
CA ILE A 698 -102.45 -0.38 -5.67
C ILE A 698 -103.90 -0.31 -5.21
N ASP A 699 -104.49 0.88 -5.37
CA ASP A 699 -105.92 1.11 -5.15
C ASP A 699 -106.65 1.03 -6.50
N HIS A 700 -107.47 0.00 -6.67
CA HIS A 700 -108.22 -0.26 -7.91
C HIS A 700 -109.39 0.71 -8.11
N TYR A 701 -109.83 1.42 -7.08
CA TYR A 701 -110.94 2.37 -7.18
C TYR A 701 -110.52 3.65 -7.93
N ASN A 702 -109.30 4.14 -7.66
CA ASN A 702 -108.76 5.37 -8.27
C ASN A 702 -107.56 5.11 -9.21
N GLY A 703 -107.06 3.87 -9.30
CA GLY A 703 -105.93 3.48 -10.13
C GLY A 703 -104.58 4.02 -9.62
N THR A 704 -104.49 4.46 -8.37
CA THR A 704 -103.28 5.08 -7.81
C THR A 704 -102.42 4.08 -7.05
N LYS A 705 -101.11 4.34 -7.05
CA LYS A 705 -100.13 3.63 -6.23
C LYS A 705 -99.78 4.49 -5.02
N ARG A 706 -99.98 3.96 -3.81
CA ARG A 706 -99.69 4.67 -2.56
C ARG A 706 -98.79 3.83 -1.65
N SER A 707 -98.01 4.51 -0.80
CA SER A 707 -97.20 3.82 0.20
C SER A 707 -98.11 3.18 1.27
N VAL A 708 -97.74 2.00 1.76
CA VAL A 708 -98.43 1.34 2.88
C VAL A 708 -98.54 2.21 4.13
N LYS A 709 -97.67 3.22 4.29
CA LYS A 709 -97.69 4.18 5.40
C LYS A 709 -98.92 5.10 5.41
N THR A 710 -99.67 5.17 4.29
CA THR A 710 -100.82 6.07 4.10
C THR A 710 -102.17 5.38 4.26
N LEU A 711 -102.17 4.08 4.58
CA LEU A 711 -103.38 3.29 4.80
C LEU A 711 -104.10 3.69 6.08
N SER A 712 -105.43 3.60 6.08
CA SER A 712 -106.23 3.76 7.30
C SER A 712 -105.97 2.62 8.30
N GLY A 713 -106.46 2.74 9.54
CA GLY A 713 -106.27 1.71 10.58
C GLY A 713 -106.82 0.34 10.16
N GLY A 714 -108.03 0.30 9.60
CA GLY A 714 -108.65 -0.92 9.07
C GLY A 714 -107.92 -1.48 7.85
N GLU A 715 -107.52 -0.62 6.90
CA GLU A 715 -106.77 -1.03 5.71
C GLU A 715 -105.39 -1.60 6.05
N SER A 716 -104.70 -1.01 7.03
CA SER A 716 -103.41 -1.48 7.54
C SER A 716 -103.56 -2.85 8.21
N PHE A 717 -104.66 -3.07 8.92
CA PHE A 717 -104.98 -4.36 9.54
C PHE A 717 -105.23 -5.43 8.46
N GLN A 718 -106.05 -5.14 7.45
CA GLN A 718 -106.30 -6.06 6.33
C GLN A 718 -105.01 -6.42 5.57
N ALA A 719 -104.15 -5.43 5.32
CA ALA A 719 -102.86 -5.63 4.66
C ALA A 719 -101.92 -6.52 5.50
N SER A 720 -101.81 -6.26 6.80
CA SER A 720 -100.97 -7.03 7.71
C SER A 720 -101.46 -8.46 7.88
N LEU A 721 -102.77 -8.65 8.04
CA LEU A 721 -103.39 -9.97 8.15
C LEU A 721 -103.22 -10.77 6.86
N SER A 722 -103.47 -10.16 5.70
CA SER A 722 -103.26 -10.78 4.40
C SER A 722 -101.80 -11.20 4.19
N LEU A 723 -100.84 -10.37 4.60
CA LEU A 723 -99.41 -10.67 4.51
C LEU A 723 -98.98 -11.80 5.44
N ALA A 724 -99.44 -11.80 6.70
CA ALA A 724 -99.17 -12.86 7.66
C ALA A 724 -99.68 -14.23 7.17
N LEU A 725 -100.88 -14.24 6.60
CA LEU A 725 -101.49 -15.43 6.00
C LEU A 725 -100.78 -15.88 4.72
N GLY A 726 -100.38 -14.93 3.87
CA GLY A 726 -99.59 -15.21 2.66
C GLY A 726 -98.21 -15.81 2.99
N LEU A 727 -97.55 -15.30 4.04
CA LEU A 727 -96.29 -15.83 4.55
C LEU A 727 -96.44 -17.26 5.07
N SER A 728 -97.49 -17.51 5.87
CA SER A 728 -97.79 -18.84 6.40
C SER A 728 -97.95 -19.88 5.29
N ASP A 729 -98.66 -19.50 4.21
CA ASP A 729 -98.88 -20.39 3.06
C ASP A 729 -97.59 -20.66 2.26
N GLU A 730 -96.74 -19.64 2.05
CA GLU A 730 -95.48 -19.83 1.32
C GLU A 730 -94.51 -20.72 2.13
N ILE A 731 -94.38 -20.49 3.44
CA ILE A 731 -93.56 -21.33 4.34
C ILE A 731 -94.04 -22.77 4.32
N GLN A 732 -95.36 -23.01 4.41
CA GLN A 732 -95.91 -24.36 4.39
C GLN A 732 -95.66 -25.08 3.05
N SER A 733 -95.70 -24.34 1.93
CA SER A 733 -95.49 -24.91 0.59
C SER A 733 -94.03 -25.29 0.31
N TYR A 734 -93.07 -24.57 0.88
CA TYR A 734 -91.63 -24.76 0.61
C TYR A 734 -90.98 -25.75 1.57
N ALA A 735 -91.35 -25.72 2.85
CA ALA A 735 -90.62 -26.45 3.89
C ALA A 735 -91.06 -27.91 4.08
N GLY A 736 -92.20 -28.35 3.49
CA GLY A 736 -92.69 -29.74 3.49
C GLY A 736 -92.92 -30.42 4.87
N GLY A 737 -92.47 -29.80 5.96
CA GLY A 737 -92.38 -30.36 7.30
C GLY A 737 -92.40 -29.33 8.43
N ILE A 738 -92.25 -28.02 8.15
CA ILE A 738 -92.55 -26.96 9.13
C ILE A 738 -94.02 -26.57 8.93
N ARG A 739 -94.90 -27.05 9.81
CA ARG A 739 -96.31 -26.63 9.86
C ARG A 739 -96.45 -25.54 10.90
N MET A 740 -96.97 -24.37 10.52
CA MET A 740 -97.51 -23.43 11.51
C MET A 740 -98.93 -23.88 11.84
N ASP A 741 -99.07 -24.61 12.93
CA ASP A 741 -100.35 -25.19 13.36
C ASP A 741 -101.22 -24.18 14.12
N SER A 742 -100.68 -23.03 14.55
CA SER A 742 -101.42 -21.99 15.26
C SER A 742 -101.09 -20.56 14.81
N MET A 743 -102.11 -19.71 14.79
CA MET A 743 -102.01 -18.27 14.54
C MET A 743 -102.90 -17.53 15.53
N PHE A 744 -102.35 -16.53 16.21
CA PHE A 744 -103.11 -15.66 17.11
C PHE A 744 -103.19 -14.25 16.51
N VAL A 745 -104.41 -13.72 16.42
CA VAL A 745 -104.68 -12.36 15.98
C VAL A 745 -105.23 -11.60 17.17
N ASP A 746 -104.44 -10.66 17.70
CA ASP A 746 -104.81 -9.84 18.84
C ASP A 746 -105.21 -8.44 18.36
N GLU A 747 -106.41 -8.02 18.75
CA GLU A 747 -106.98 -6.67 18.61
C GLU A 747 -106.63 -5.90 17.32
N GLY A 748 -107.60 -5.85 16.40
CA GLY A 748 -107.50 -5.07 15.16
C GLY A 748 -108.80 -5.02 14.35
N PHE A 749 -109.75 -5.90 14.69
CA PHE A 749 -111.09 -5.95 14.10
C PHE A 749 -111.97 -4.74 14.44
N GLY A 750 -111.72 -4.04 15.55
CA GLY A 750 -112.51 -2.86 15.95
C GLY A 750 -112.27 -1.60 15.09
N SER A 751 -111.28 -1.65 14.19
CA SER A 751 -111.00 -0.58 13.22
C SER A 751 -111.60 -0.86 11.83
N LEU A 752 -112.25 -2.00 11.65
CA LEU A 752 -112.95 -2.39 10.43
C LEU A 752 -114.42 -1.94 10.49
N ASP A 753 -114.99 -1.63 9.33
CA ASP A 753 -116.44 -1.50 9.20
C ASP A 753 -117.11 -2.89 9.16
N GLU A 754 -118.43 -2.91 9.27
CA GLU A 754 -119.24 -4.14 9.37
C GLU A 754 -119.02 -5.08 8.17
N ASP A 755 -118.96 -4.50 6.95
CA ASP A 755 -118.73 -5.23 5.71
C ASP A 755 -117.31 -5.82 5.63
N ALA A 756 -116.26 -5.06 5.97
CA ALA A 756 -114.88 -5.56 5.97
C ALA A 756 -114.65 -6.59 7.08
N LEU A 757 -115.32 -6.45 8.22
CA LEU A 757 -115.27 -7.42 9.32
C LEU A 757 -115.84 -8.77 8.88
N GLU A 758 -116.99 -8.78 8.21
CA GLU A 758 -117.61 -10.01 7.68
C GLU A 758 -116.69 -10.69 6.64
N GLN A 759 -116.11 -9.93 5.71
CA GLN A 759 -115.18 -10.49 4.73
C GLN A 759 -113.88 -11.02 5.36
N ALA A 760 -113.35 -10.32 6.38
CA ALA A 760 -112.19 -10.78 7.14
C ALA A 760 -112.47 -12.09 7.87
N LEU A 761 -113.64 -12.23 8.50
CA LEU A 761 -114.07 -13.44 9.18
C LEU A 761 -114.25 -14.60 8.21
N LYS A 762 -114.88 -14.37 7.07
CA LYS A 762 -115.03 -15.36 6.02
C LYS A 762 -113.68 -15.88 5.52
N ALA A 763 -112.70 -14.99 5.33
CA ALA A 763 -111.34 -15.36 4.93
C ALA A 763 -110.60 -16.17 6.02
N LEU A 764 -110.83 -15.87 7.31
CA LEU A 764 -110.26 -16.60 8.44
C LEU A 764 -110.91 -17.98 8.64
N LEU A 765 -112.23 -18.10 8.48
CA LEU A 765 -112.93 -19.38 8.57
C LEU A 765 -112.47 -20.35 7.47
N GLN A 766 -112.24 -19.87 6.25
CA GLN A 766 -111.66 -20.69 5.16
C GLN A 766 -110.28 -21.26 5.49
N LEU A 767 -109.51 -20.65 6.40
CA LEU A 767 -108.22 -21.17 6.85
C LEU A 767 -108.33 -22.30 7.88
N THR A 768 -109.43 -22.34 8.63
CA THR A 768 -109.67 -23.38 9.64
C THR A 768 -109.93 -24.75 9.04
N GLU A 769 -110.34 -24.81 7.76
CA GLU A 769 -110.59 -26.07 7.02
C GLU A 769 -109.32 -26.95 6.87
N GLY A 770 -108.12 -26.41 7.13
CA GLY A 770 -106.82 -27.06 6.95
C GLY A 770 -106.11 -27.57 8.21
N ASN A 771 -106.81 -27.90 9.29
CA ASN A 771 -106.22 -28.28 10.60
C ASN A 771 -105.32 -27.20 11.22
N ARG A 772 -105.62 -25.91 11.00
CA ARG A 772 -104.91 -24.77 11.62
C ARG A 772 -105.74 -24.18 12.77
N LEU A 773 -105.13 -23.98 13.94
CA LEU A 773 -105.72 -23.31 15.08
C LEU A 773 -105.60 -21.78 14.92
N VAL A 774 -106.70 -21.10 14.62
CA VAL A 774 -106.73 -19.63 14.62
C VAL A 774 -107.37 -19.14 15.91
N GLY A 775 -106.59 -18.42 16.73
CA GLY A 775 -107.07 -17.74 17.93
C GLY A 775 -107.30 -16.26 17.64
N ILE A 776 -108.47 -15.73 17.98
CA ILE A 776 -108.82 -14.32 17.80
C ILE A 776 -109.10 -13.71 19.17
N ILE A 777 -108.44 -12.60 19.48
CA ILE A 777 -108.70 -11.80 20.69
C ILE A 777 -109.32 -10.49 20.23
N SER A 778 -110.56 -10.23 20.65
CA SER A 778 -111.25 -9.00 20.30
C SER A 778 -112.36 -8.67 21.30
N HIS A 779 -112.62 -7.37 21.46
CA HIS A 779 -113.76 -6.81 22.19
C HIS A 779 -114.99 -6.50 21.31
N VAL A 780 -114.91 -6.77 20.01
CA VAL A 780 -115.98 -6.50 19.03
C VAL A 780 -117.13 -7.49 19.23
N SER A 781 -118.36 -6.99 19.34
CA SER A 781 -119.52 -7.79 19.76
C SER A 781 -119.98 -8.74 18.66
N GLU A 782 -119.83 -8.31 17.41
CA GLU A 782 -120.17 -8.99 16.18
C GLU A 782 -119.37 -10.30 16.01
N LEU A 783 -118.13 -10.34 16.52
CA LEU A 783 -117.30 -11.55 16.53
C LEU A 783 -117.80 -12.62 17.49
N LYS A 784 -118.44 -12.21 18.59
CA LYS A 784 -118.96 -13.10 19.64
C LYS A 784 -120.09 -14.01 19.12
N ASP A 785 -120.80 -13.54 18.11
CA ASP A 785 -121.97 -14.21 17.55
C ASP A 785 -121.61 -15.07 16.32
N GLN A 786 -120.51 -14.75 15.61
CA GLN A 786 -120.07 -15.51 14.43
C GLN A 786 -119.12 -16.68 14.73
N ILE A 787 -118.46 -16.70 15.90
CA ILE A 787 -117.52 -17.76 16.29
C ILE A 787 -118.12 -18.62 17.41
N ASP A 788 -118.34 -19.90 17.10
CA ASP A 788 -119.00 -20.84 18.02
C ASP A 788 -118.20 -21.12 19.30
N LYS A 789 -116.87 -21.27 19.19
CA LYS A 789 -115.97 -21.57 20.32
C LYS A 789 -115.36 -20.28 20.84
N LYS A 790 -115.72 -19.86 22.06
CA LYS A 790 -115.25 -18.58 22.61
C LYS A 790 -114.80 -18.69 24.06
N ILE A 791 -113.79 -17.89 24.39
CA ILE A 791 -113.33 -17.70 25.77
C ILE A 791 -113.74 -16.29 26.19
N ILE A 792 -114.82 -16.17 26.94
CA ILE A 792 -115.36 -14.89 27.40
C ILE A 792 -114.64 -14.51 28.69
N VAL A 793 -113.89 -13.41 28.66
CA VAL A 793 -113.22 -12.85 29.84
C VAL A 793 -114.04 -11.67 30.37
N THR A 794 -114.54 -11.80 31.60
CA THR A 794 -115.33 -10.74 32.27
C THR A 794 -114.58 -10.19 33.48
N LYS A 795 -114.55 -8.86 33.63
CA LYS A 795 -113.99 -8.20 34.81
C LYS A 795 -115.01 -8.23 35.94
N GLN A 796 -114.63 -8.79 37.08
CA GLN A 796 -115.39 -8.72 38.32
C GLN A 796 -114.76 -7.65 39.23
N ARG A 797 -115.57 -6.69 39.69
CA ARG A 797 -115.13 -5.68 40.66
C ARG A 797 -115.59 -6.13 42.04
N THR A 798 -114.64 -6.49 42.91
CA THR A 798 -114.89 -6.71 44.33
C THR A 798 -114.38 -5.51 45.14
N PRO A 799 -114.80 -5.34 46.40
CA PRO A 799 -114.30 -4.25 47.26
C PRO A 799 -112.77 -4.28 47.48
N GLU A 800 -112.11 -5.40 47.18
CA GLU A 800 -110.68 -5.66 47.40
C GLU A 800 -109.84 -5.55 46.12
N GLY A 801 -110.45 -5.38 44.93
CA GLY A 801 -109.73 -5.23 43.67
C GLY A 801 -110.54 -5.57 42.41
N VAL A 802 -109.88 -5.52 41.25
CA VAL A 802 -110.46 -5.96 39.97
C VAL A 802 -109.87 -7.33 39.63
N SER A 803 -110.70 -8.39 39.65
CA SER A 803 -110.33 -9.73 39.16
C SER A 803 -110.96 -9.98 37.78
N SER A 804 -110.40 -10.91 37.01
CA SER A 804 -110.97 -11.31 35.71
C SER A 804 -111.31 -12.80 35.74
N VAL A 805 -112.51 -13.15 35.29
CA VAL A 805 -112.98 -14.54 35.20
C VAL A 805 -113.17 -14.90 33.73
N ALA A 806 -112.51 -15.97 33.29
CA ALA A 806 -112.67 -16.53 31.95
C ALA A 806 -113.67 -17.68 31.96
N ARG A 807 -114.61 -17.68 31.03
CA ARG A 807 -115.57 -18.76 30.78
C ARG A 807 -115.40 -19.26 29.36
N VAL A 808 -115.31 -20.57 29.18
CA VAL A 808 -115.31 -21.21 27.86
C VAL A 808 -116.76 -21.52 27.46
N GLU A 809 -117.16 -21.07 26.29
CA GLU A 809 -118.43 -21.41 25.62
C GLU A 809 -118.17 -22.16 24.32
#